data_AF-A0A0V1MZH0-F1
#
_entry.id   AF-A0A0V1MZH0-F1
#
_cell.length_a   1.000
_cell.length_b   1.000
_cell.length_c   1.000
_cell.angle_alpha   90.00
_cell.angle_beta   90.00
_cell.angle_gamma   90.00
#
_symmetry.space_group_name_H-M   'P 1'
#
loop_
_entity.id
_entity.type
_entity.pdbx_description
1 polymer ?
#
loop_
_entity_poly.entity_id
_entity_poly.type
_entity_poly.pdbx_seq_one_letter_code
_entity_poly.pdbx_strand_id
1 'polypeptide(L)'
;MVEPVVNKLLSAGMMRSKIVVGLSLKVHSFVLLNPNENIVGASVIRNSPDLFNYRHICKVGDANLHEQAYSKYKKSNDRWIAFNDEETIREKVAWVQRKNLGGIALTDVNFDDPTGYCSKNFYTFPLVKMAHSQMSCLHVHAVSSSADDKETKKSQNSDFYEQCVRLCTYTLRNGNEPLEIDNLIKSGCTHLSIYVGKFDSPGKYVDSYLLLKHMELLKIKRANVSAVLLSVHYMDFWKFSSNDTSNNVNLFIENIEHIMNEFGFDGIHLHFEFANAIEEYEKLYTEKLYNKILNIRKMESNRNKMLFIISLNVNAFINEAEQWLRRADYLNLLLKYYEAESEEFLHLTHRTGNRKKLLIGGALFKHQRSTHSDFCKQFRMSIPEYEDSSFDLIYDNIQTIVRKARFATMYGFGGMALLNVHVDDPSGICLRGSKFPCLRAMKENYLCQPRCETPENHCQKSSNKVMCYYSAEVDSDAVFSSDLPLKRCTHLAVNILYFFKDRNGELKIHTSWSTMRILNELLSLRIQHGLKLVAVVQKKHGIHSYNEIIRLMTQDERWFAEFVRVIELFDFDAVELHFGSIENIQHQHILNILKKLKSELKRNPTASNQCPVEFGFAAEMYPMNLGNKIFVETIYGLFDYITLLSFKSNRGLGIAETNRGIAIEDTISMFEDQGFPVRKLVLALPSFGIQFNLGCGSNVSVEDVLSNLSDHAQYLEYDRKYRMNDLCRKVIRKEMKEFISYRHMGAVAYSCNEILFYERPETIRYKARFAAARGLGGIALYRLNDENDCSSCSGISYCLLDAATADC
;
A
#
# COMPACT_ATOMS: atom_id res chain seq x y z
N MET A 1 15.97 28.01 -26.32
CA MET A 1 15.84 28.32 -24.87
C MET A 1 14.36 28.32 -24.50
N VAL A 2 13.95 27.48 -23.54
CA VAL A 2 12.53 27.27 -23.17
C VAL A 2 12.03 28.32 -22.18
N GLU A 3 12.85 28.70 -21.20
CA GLU A 3 12.45 29.60 -20.11
C GLU A 3 12.01 31.01 -20.54
N PRO A 4 12.72 31.72 -21.45
CA PRO A 4 12.29 33.05 -21.89
C PRO A 4 10.93 33.04 -22.60
N VAL A 5 10.64 31.97 -23.35
CA VAL A 5 9.35 31.80 -24.05
C VAL A 5 8.24 31.57 -23.04
N VAL A 6 8.45 30.70 -22.05
CA VAL A 6 7.48 30.46 -20.98
C VAL A 6 7.23 31.73 -20.18
N ASN A 7 8.27 32.47 -19.77
CA ASN A 7 8.12 33.73 -19.04
C ASN A 7 7.33 34.78 -19.86
N LYS A 8 7.55 34.84 -21.18
CA LYS A 8 6.77 35.71 -22.06
C LYS A 8 5.29 35.32 -22.10
N LEU A 9 4.97 34.02 -22.24
CA LEU A 9 3.59 33.51 -22.20
C LEU A 9 2.90 33.82 -20.86
N LEU A 10 3.61 33.64 -19.75
CA LEU A 10 3.11 33.97 -18.43
C LEU A 10 2.86 35.47 -18.26
N SER A 11 3.78 36.32 -18.75
CA SER A 11 3.61 37.78 -18.71
C SER A 11 2.45 38.28 -19.58
N ALA A 12 2.07 37.51 -20.60
CA ALA A 12 0.91 37.75 -21.45
C ALA A 12 -0.41 37.20 -20.85
N GLY A 13 -0.40 36.66 -19.64
CA GLY A 13 -1.59 36.18 -18.93
C GLY A 13 -1.97 34.71 -19.19
N MET A 14 -1.11 33.91 -19.85
CA MET A 14 -1.40 32.49 -20.08
C MET A 14 -1.36 31.69 -18.77
N MET A 15 -2.41 30.90 -18.51
CA MET A 15 -2.46 30.04 -17.31
C MET A 15 -1.36 28.99 -17.34
N ARG A 16 -0.64 28.83 -16.22
CA ARG A 16 0.45 27.83 -16.08
C ARG A 16 0.00 26.42 -16.47
N SER A 17 -1.20 26.02 -16.04
CA SER A 17 -1.83 24.72 -16.34
C SER A 17 -2.15 24.48 -17.81
N LYS A 18 -2.09 25.50 -18.67
CA LYS A 18 -2.30 25.39 -20.12
C LYS A 18 -1.01 25.40 -20.93
N ILE A 19 0.15 25.55 -20.28
CA ILE A 19 1.45 25.56 -20.94
C ILE A 19 2.05 24.16 -20.88
N VAL A 20 2.15 23.50 -22.03
CA VAL A 20 2.83 22.21 -22.18
C VAL A 20 4.18 22.44 -22.85
N VAL A 21 5.25 21.96 -22.22
CA VAL A 21 6.62 22.17 -22.70
C VAL A 21 7.07 21.00 -23.57
N GLY A 22 7.39 21.29 -24.84
CA GLY A 22 7.92 20.31 -25.78
C GLY A 22 9.41 20.01 -25.54
N LEU A 23 9.74 18.74 -25.29
CA LEU A 23 11.10 18.21 -25.19
C LEU A 23 11.42 17.36 -26.42
N SER A 24 12.47 17.73 -27.15
CA SER A 24 12.90 17.00 -28.35
C SER A 24 13.67 15.73 -27.96
N LEU A 25 13.31 14.59 -28.57
CA LEU A 25 14.08 13.35 -28.46
C LEU A 25 15.14 13.21 -29.57
N LYS A 26 15.22 14.21 -30.46
CA LYS A 26 16.06 14.18 -31.65
C LYS A 26 17.50 14.55 -31.32
N VAL A 27 18.43 13.86 -31.97
CA VAL A 27 19.83 14.28 -32.06
C VAL A 27 19.93 15.26 -33.23
N HIS A 28 20.37 16.48 -32.96
CA HIS A 28 20.60 17.50 -33.97
C HIS A 28 22.09 17.56 -34.32
N SER A 29 22.45 17.35 -35.58
CA SER A 29 23.82 17.44 -36.04
C SER A 29 23.97 18.58 -37.05
N PHE A 30 24.68 19.64 -36.67
CA PHE A 30 24.94 20.82 -37.49
C PHE A 30 26.31 20.72 -38.14
N VAL A 31 26.46 21.21 -39.37
CA VAL A 31 27.77 21.34 -40.02
C VAL A 31 28.32 22.72 -39.70
N LEU A 32 29.49 22.79 -39.07
CA LEU A 32 30.16 24.04 -38.73
C LEU A 32 30.64 24.72 -40.02
N LEU A 33 30.40 26.03 -40.13
CA LEU A 33 30.89 26.82 -41.26
C LEU A 33 32.42 26.87 -41.28
N ASN A 34 33.03 26.96 -40.09
CA ASN A 34 34.46 26.84 -39.88
C ASN A 34 34.70 25.73 -38.82
N PRO A 35 35.25 24.57 -39.19
CA PRO A 35 35.52 23.47 -38.24
C PRO A 35 36.47 23.83 -37.07
N ASN A 36 37.22 24.92 -37.21
CA ASN A 36 38.12 25.45 -36.19
C ASN A 36 37.41 26.42 -35.22
N GLU A 37 36.23 26.93 -35.57
CA GLU A 37 35.36 27.69 -34.66
C GLU A 37 34.29 26.75 -34.09
N ASN A 38 34.59 26.19 -32.92
CA ASN A 38 33.84 25.08 -32.33
C ASN A 38 33.36 25.39 -30.90
N ILE A 39 33.06 26.66 -30.64
CA ILE A 39 32.44 27.12 -29.39
C ILE A 39 30.92 27.08 -29.50
N VAL A 40 30.24 27.07 -28.34
CA VAL A 40 28.79 27.29 -28.30
C VAL A 40 28.49 28.64 -28.95
N GLY A 41 27.59 28.65 -29.94
CA GLY A 41 27.26 29.85 -30.72
C GLY A 41 28.07 30.02 -32.01
N ALA A 42 28.96 29.08 -32.35
CA ALA A 42 29.66 29.09 -33.64
C ALA A 42 28.70 29.02 -34.85
N SER A 43 29.14 29.59 -35.97
CA SER A 43 28.35 29.64 -37.21
C SER A 43 28.26 28.26 -37.87
N VAL A 44 27.06 27.93 -38.37
CA VAL A 44 26.76 26.66 -39.06
C VAL A 44 26.29 26.92 -40.49
N ILE A 45 26.45 25.92 -41.36
CA ILE A 45 25.91 25.97 -42.72
C ILE A 45 24.37 25.98 -42.65
N ARG A 46 23.73 26.87 -43.44
CA ARG A 46 22.27 26.95 -43.54
C ARG A 46 21.67 25.58 -43.91
N ASN A 47 20.53 25.25 -43.32
CA ASN A 47 19.79 23.98 -43.52
C ASN A 47 20.48 22.71 -42.99
N SER A 48 21.52 22.83 -42.16
CA SER A 48 21.89 21.76 -41.21
C SER A 48 21.18 22.06 -39.88
N PRO A 49 20.29 21.18 -39.40
CA PRO A 49 20.80 19.91 -38.91
C PRO A 49 20.22 18.68 -39.59
N ASP A 50 21.08 17.67 -39.72
CA ASP A 50 20.63 16.29 -39.87
C ASP A 50 20.07 15.81 -38.52
N LEU A 51 18.95 15.08 -38.58
CA LEU A 51 18.24 14.57 -37.41
C LEU A 51 18.45 13.07 -37.30
N PHE A 52 18.97 12.62 -36.17
CA PHE A 52 19.24 11.20 -35.92
C PHE A 52 18.57 10.71 -34.64
N ASN A 53 18.46 9.40 -34.56
CA ASN A 53 17.91 8.70 -33.40
C ASN A 53 18.96 8.68 -32.27
N TYR A 54 18.52 8.83 -31.02
CA TYR A 54 19.33 8.79 -29.82
C TYR A 54 20.23 7.54 -29.73
N ARG A 55 19.77 6.41 -30.29
CA ARG A 55 20.54 5.15 -30.40
C ARG A 55 21.90 5.31 -31.06
N HIS A 56 22.07 6.32 -31.92
CA HIS A 56 23.32 6.56 -32.65
C HIS A 56 24.35 7.35 -31.83
N ILE A 57 23.96 7.97 -30.71
CA ILE A 57 24.86 8.82 -29.90
C ILE A 57 24.98 8.38 -28.43
N CYS A 58 24.05 7.60 -27.89
CA CYS A 58 23.96 7.29 -26.46
C CYS A 58 25.17 6.56 -25.84
N LYS A 59 26.00 5.86 -26.62
CA LYS A 59 27.23 5.19 -26.12
C LYS A 59 28.49 6.05 -26.20
N VAL A 60 28.33 7.31 -26.58
CA VAL A 60 29.44 8.24 -26.76
C VAL A 60 29.68 9.00 -25.45
N GLY A 61 30.72 8.59 -24.70
CA GLY A 61 30.96 9.02 -23.32
C GLY A 61 31.65 10.38 -23.11
N ASP A 62 32.03 11.09 -24.18
CA ASP A 62 32.79 12.35 -24.16
C ASP A 62 31.96 13.59 -24.53
N ALA A 63 30.63 13.57 -24.32
CA ALA A 63 29.76 14.70 -24.58
C ALA A 63 29.77 15.73 -23.42
N ASN A 64 29.85 17.02 -23.75
CA ASN A 64 29.80 18.13 -22.81
C ASN A 64 28.35 18.50 -22.46
N LEU A 65 28.12 18.99 -21.23
CA LEU A 65 26.83 19.56 -20.81
C LEU A 65 26.83 21.08 -21.01
N HIS A 66 25.80 21.61 -21.67
CA HIS A 66 25.53 23.03 -21.68
C HIS A 66 24.55 23.39 -20.56
N GLU A 67 25.07 23.83 -19.41
CA GLU A 67 24.30 24.05 -18.17
C GLU A 67 23.08 24.95 -18.37
N GLN A 68 23.21 26.06 -19.10
CA GLN A 68 22.09 27.01 -19.29
C GLN A 68 20.96 26.43 -20.15
N ALA A 69 21.27 25.48 -21.03
CA ALA A 69 20.27 24.86 -21.91
C ALA A 69 19.82 23.49 -21.41
N TYR A 70 20.51 22.94 -20.41
CA TYR A 70 20.43 21.55 -19.98
C TYR A 70 20.37 20.60 -21.18
N SER A 71 21.37 20.65 -22.05
CA SER A 71 21.49 19.76 -23.21
C SER A 71 22.92 19.27 -23.34
N LYS A 72 23.11 18.04 -23.80
CA LYS A 72 24.44 17.53 -24.16
C LYS A 72 24.81 18.01 -25.55
N TYR A 73 26.11 18.22 -25.75
CA TYR A 73 26.67 18.47 -27.07
C TYR A 73 28.03 17.81 -27.23
N LYS A 74 28.40 17.55 -28.48
CA LYS A 74 29.70 16.98 -28.86
C LYS A 74 30.16 17.53 -30.20
N LYS A 75 31.46 17.78 -30.33
CA LYS A 75 32.10 17.98 -31.63
C LYS A 75 32.51 16.64 -32.23
N SER A 76 32.20 16.42 -33.50
CA SER A 76 32.72 15.31 -34.28
C SER A 76 33.11 15.81 -35.67
N ASN A 77 34.41 15.86 -35.96
CA ASN A 77 34.96 16.43 -37.20
C ASN A 77 34.49 17.87 -37.44
N ASP A 78 33.80 18.12 -38.55
CA ASP A 78 33.17 19.36 -38.99
C ASP A 78 31.76 19.56 -38.40
N ARG A 79 31.33 18.71 -37.46
CA ARG A 79 29.95 18.72 -36.95
C ARG A 79 29.83 19.04 -35.48
N TRP A 80 28.79 19.81 -35.17
CA TRP A 80 28.28 20.05 -33.82
C TRP A 80 27.02 19.21 -33.59
N ILE A 81 27.10 18.26 -32.66
CA ILE A 81 26.00 17.35 -32.33
C ILE A 81 25.40 17.82 -31.01
N ALA A 82 24.11 18.10 -30.95
CA ALA A 82 23.38 18.46 -29.74
C ALA A 82 22.21 17.50 -29.53
N PHE A 83 22.03 17.01 -28.31
CA PHE A 83 21.02 16.02 -27.99
C PHE A 83 20.59 16.10 -26.52
N ASN A 84 19.51 15.38 -26.21
CA ASN A 84 19.12 15.08 -24.84
C ASN A 84 19.46 13.62 -24.54
N ASP A 85 19.91 13.39 -23.32
CA ASP A 85 20.07 12.11 -22.67
C ASP A 85 19.15 12.02 -21.44
N GLU A 86 19.21 10.92 -20.71
CA GLU A 86 18.39 10.71 -19.52
C GLU A 86 18.60 11.81 -18.46
N GLU A 87 19.84 12.24 -18.22
CA GLU A 87 20.18 13.32 -17.28
C GLU A 87 19.50 14.65 -17.67
N THR A 88 19.61 15.04 -18.93
CA THR A 88 19.07 16.32 -19.41
C THR A 88 17.55 16.32 -19.54
N ILE A 89 16.94 15.19 -19.90
CA ILE A 89 15.49 15.01 -19.85
C ILE A 89 14.99 15.19 -18.41
N ARG A 90 15.63 14.52 -17.44
CA ARG A 90 15.26 14.61 -16.02
C ARG A 90 15.18 16.04 -15.52
N GLU A 91 16.23 16.83 -15.76
CA GLU A 91 16.29 18.22 -15.29
C GLU A 91 15.25 19.12 -15.95
N LYS A 92 14.94 18.87 -17.22
CA LYS A 92 13.89 19.58 -17.94
C LYS A 92 12.50 19.26 -17.39
N VAL A 93 12.21 18.00 -17.07
CA VAL A 93 10.95 17.61 -16.43
C VAL A 93 10.83 18.24 -15.04
N ALA A 94 11.90 18.17 -14.22
CA ALA A 94 11.93 18.80 -12.91
C ALA A 94 11.71 20.32 -12.98
N TRP A 95 12.26 21.00 -14.00
CA TRP A 95 12.02 22.43 -14.22
C TRP A 95 10.55 22.73 -14.54
N VAL A 96 9.89 21.94 -15.37
CA VAL A 96 8.46 22.07 -15.70
C VAL A 96 7.60 21.91 -14.44
N GLN A 97 7.90 20.92 -13.61
CA GLN A 97 7.22 20.66 -12.34
C GLN A 97 7.39 21.82 -11.36
N ARG A 98 8.62 22.31 -11.14
CA ARG A 98 8.90 23.46 -10.26
C ARG A 98 8.16 24.74 -10.69
N LYS A 99 7.89 24.91 -11.98
CA LYS A 99 7.15 26.07 -12.52
C LYS A 99 5.62 25.88 -12.50
N ASN A 100 5.15 24.70 -12.06
CA ASN A 100 3.74 24.29 -12.00
C ASN A 100 3.02 24.42 -13.35
N LEU A 101 3.68 24.00 -14.44
CA LEU A 101 3.15 24.09 -15.80
C LEU A 101 2.24 22.89 -16.12
N GLY A 102 1.44 22.99 -17.19
CA GLY A 102 0.45 21.99 -17.59
C GLY A 102 1.02 20.63 -18.02
N GLY A 103 2.33 20.51 -18.21
CA GLY A 103 3.01 19.24 -18.42
C GLY A 103 4.12 19.31 -19.46
N ILE A 104 4.57 18.15 -19.89
CA ILE A 104 5.55 17.99 -20.97
C ILE A 104 4.92 17.31 -22.19
N ALA A 105 5.47 17.59 -23.37
CA ALA A 105 5.25 16.81 -24.57
C ALA A 105 6.60 16.31 -25.07
N LEU A 106 6.69 15.05 -25.48
CA LEU A 106 7.91 14.50 -26.08
C LEU A 106 7.75 14.49 -27.60
N THR A 107 8.69 15.10 -28.32
CA THR A 107 8.59 15.25 -29.77
C THR A 107 9.18 14.03 -30.47
N ASP A 108 8.34 13.30 -31.20
CA ASP A 108 8.62 12.11 -32.01
C ASP A 108 9.36 10.98 -31.26
N VAL A 109 8.58 10.10 -30.61
CA VAL A 109 9.04 8.93 -29.84
C VAL A 109 9.97 7.99 -30.64
N ASN A 110 9.84 7.98 -31.97
CA ASN A 110 10.67 7.19 -32.88
C ASN A 110 12.15 7.63 -32.92
N PHE A 111 12.50 8.80 -32.38
CA PHE A 111 13.89 9.25 -32.26
C PHE A 111 14.57 8.85 -30.95
N ASP A 112 13.85 8.25 -30.01
CA ASP A 112 14.45 7.54 -28.87
C ASP A 112 14.97 6.16 -29.34
N ASP A 113 15.42 5.28 -28.45
CA ASP A 113 15.92 3.96 -28.82
C ASP A 113 14.85 2.84 -28.73
N PRO A 114 14.13 2.51 -29.82
CA PRO A 114 13.15 1.42 -29.81
C PRO A 114 13.79 0.03 -29.78
N THR A 115 15.12 -0.07 -29.95
CA THR A 115 15.85 -1.34 -30.03
C THR A 115 16.51 -1.75 -28.72
N GLY A 116 16.54 -0.86 -27.73
CA GLY A 116 17.20 -1.08 -26.44
C GLY A 116 18.74 -1.10 -26.50
N TYR A 117 19.33 -0.72 -27.63
CA TYR A 117 20.77 -0.65 -27.85
C TYR A 117 21.53 0.20 -26.81
N CYS A 118 20.95 1.31 -26.35
CA CYS A 118 21.55 2.27 -25.42
C CYS A 118 21.64 1.74 -23.99
N SER A 119 20.76 0.81 -23.64
CA SER A 119 20.67 0.26 -22.30
C SER A 119 21.61 -0.91 -22.08
N LYS A 120 22.18 -1.03 -20.88
CA LYS A 120 22.92 -2.24 -20.46
C LYS A 120 22.02 -3.47 -20.34
N ASN A 121 20.72 -3.27 -20.10
CA ASN A 121 19.72 -4.33 -19.92
C ASN A 121 18.76 -4.43 -21.13
N PHE A 122 19.15 -3.86 -22.28
CA PHE A 122 18.35 -3.85 -23.51
C PHE A 122 16.93 -3.26 -23.39
N TYR A 123 16.67 -2.38 -22.42
CA TYR A 123 15.35 -1.73 -22.31
C TYR A 123 15.17 -0.66 -23.40
N THR A 124 14.00 -0.68 -24.03
CA THR A 124 13.61 0.27 -25.08
C THR A 124 13.15 1.62 -24.52
N PHE A 125 13.22 2.66 -25.35
CA PHE A 125 12.76 4.04 -25.11
C PHE A 125 13.29 4.69 -23.80
N PRO A 126 14.63 4.78 -23.62
CA PRO A 126 15.22 5.34 -22.41
C PRO A 126 14.81 6.78 -22.08
N LEU A 127 14.75 7.66 -23.08
CA LEU A 127 14.41 9.07 -22.84
C LEU A 127 12.93 9.24 -22.50
N VAL A 128 12.05 8.49 -23.15
CA VAL A 128 10.62 8.49 -22.82
C VAL A 128 10.37 7.92 -21.45
N LYS A 129 11.03 6.81 -21.10
CA LYS A 129 10.93 6.20 -19.76
C LYS A 129 11.47 7.12 -18.69
N MET A 130 12.57 7.84 -18.94
CA MET A 130 13.08 8.83 -18.00
C MET A 130 12.10 9.99 -17.80
N ALA A 131 11.56 10.55 -18.89
CA ALA A 131 10.54 11.59 -18.79
C ALA A 131 9.31 11.08 -18.03
N HIS A 132 8.87 9.85 -18.32
CA HIS A 132 7.76 9.20 -17.65
C HIS A 132 8.06 8.95 -16.16
N SER A 133 9.24 8.46 -15.78
CA SER A 133 9.60 8.18 -14.38
C SER A 133 9.63 9.46 -13.53
N GLN A 134 10.10 10.56 -14.10
CA GLN A 134 10.04 11.87 -13.43
C GLN A 134 8.60 12.39 -13.32
N MET A 135 7.75 12.09 -14.31
CA MET A 135 6.32 12.36 -14.24
C MET A 135 5.55 11.33 -13.40
N SER A 136 6.14 10.17 -13.07
CA SER A 136 5.59 9.15 -12.16
C SER A 136 5.75 9.56 -10.69
N CYS A 137 6.47 10.67 -10.46
CA CYS A 137 6.22 11.50 -9.31
C CYS A 137 4.84 12.19 -9.33
N LEU A 138 3.99 11.93 -10.32
CA LEU A 138 2.53 11.99 -10.28
C LEU A 138 1.94 10.56 -10.30
N HIS A 139 2.37 9.67 -9.42
CA HIS A 139 1.49 8.59 -8.95
C HIS A 139 0.37 9.20 -8.10
N VAL A 140 -0.41 10.07 -8.77
CA VAL A 140 -1.69 10.55 -8.34
C VAL A 140 -2.63 9.37 -8.56
N HIS A 141 -3.04 8.79 -7.44
CA HIS A 141 -4.38 8.26 -7.35
C HIS A 141 -5.33 9.19 -8.12
N ALA A 142 -5.88 8.71 -9.23
CA ALA A 142 -7.30 8.88 -9.50
C ALA A 142 -8.06 8.22 -8.34
N VAL A 143 -8.03 8.87 -7.16
CA VAL A 143 -9.04 8.75 -6.13
C VAL A 143 -9.85 10.02 -6.32
N SER A 144 -11.06 9.82 -6.83
CA SER A 144 -12.15 10.78 -6.85
C SER A 144 -11.87 12.14 -7.51
N SER A 145 -11.81 12.19 -8.83
CA SER A 145 -12.54 13.27 -9.51
C SER A 145 -13.99 12.83 -9.62
N SER A 146 -14.80 13.24 -8.65
CA SER A 146 -16.26 13.25 -8.71
C SER A 146 -16.75 14.27 -9.76
N ALA A 147 -16.32 14.09 -11.00
CA ALA A 147 -16.64 14.95 -12.13
C ALA A 147 -16.85 14.09 -13.38
N ASP A 148 -17.72 13.08 -13.26
CA ASP A 148 -18.64 12.62 -14.30
C ASP A 148 -19.54 11.52 -13.71
N ASP A 149 -20.40 11.93 -12.77
CA ASP A 149 -21.62 11.20 -12.41
C ASP A 149 -22.75 12.23 -12.28
N LYS A 150 -23.18 12.75 -13.44
CA LYS A 150 -24.53 13.29 -13.61
C LYS A 150 -25.47 12.15 -14.03
N GLU A 151 -25.48 11.04 -13.28
CA GLU A 151 -26.65 10.17 -13.25
C GLU A 151 -27.25 10.23 -11.86
N THR A 152 -28.38 10.95 -11.82
CA THR A 152 -29.45 10.91 -10.81
C THR A 152 -29.23 9.94 -9.66
N LYS A 153 -28.88 10.52 -8.49
CA LYS A 153 -29.10 9.92 -7.17
C LYS A 153 -30.57 9.50 -7.06
N LYS A 154 -30.84 8.22 -7.30
CA LYS A 154 -31.89 7.49 -6.61
C LYS A 154 -31.22 6.58 -5.61
N SER A 155 -31.50 6.85 -4.34
CA SER A 155 -31.22 5.95 -3.23
C SER A 155 -31.80 4.58 -3.55
N GLN A 156 -30.93 3.65 -3.90
CA GLN A 156 -31.18 2.23 -3.71
C GLN A 156 -30.02 1.70 -2.88
N ASN A 157 -30.37 1.23 -1.67
CA ASN A 157 -29.56 0.29 -0.90
C ASN A 157 -29.19 -0.86 -1.84
N SER A 158 -28.03 -0.76 -2.47
CA SER A 158 -27.34 -1.92 -3.01
C SER A 158 -26.34 -2.28 -1.92
N ASP A 159 -26.56 -3.43 -1.31
CA ASP A 159 -25.54 -4.14 -0.55
C ASP A 159 -24.35 -4.35 -1.49
N PHE A 160 -23.43 -3.37 -1.54
CA PHE A 160 -22.15 -3.54 -2.19
C PHE A 160 -21.45 -4.64 -1.42
N TYR A 161 -21.35 -5.82 -2.03
CA TYR A 161 -20.57 -6.95 -1.54
C TYR A 161 -19.32 -6.44 -0.84
N GLU A 162 -19.23 -6.75 0.45
CA GLU A 162 -18.08 -6.45 1.30
C GLU A 162 -16.81 -6.88 0.54
N GLN A 163 -15.99 -5.91 0.10
CA GLN A 163 -14.92 -6.09 -0.90
C GLN A 163 -13.75 -6.90 -0.30
N CYS A 164 -14.00 -8.19 -0.12
CA CYS A 164 -13.16 -9.15 0.60
C CYS A 164 -13.22 -10.53 -0.07
N VAL A 165 -13.03 -10.57 -1.40
CA VAL A 165 -13.08 -11.82 -2.16
C VAL A 165 -11.82 -12.63 -1.86
N ARG A 166 -12.00 -13.78 -1.21
CA ARG A 166 -11.00 -14.82 -0.99
C ARG A 166 -11.53 -16.07 -1.68
N LEU A 167 -11.22 -16.17 -2.98
CA LEU A 167 -11.67 -17.23 -3.86
C LEU A 167 -10.80 -18.47 -3.67
N CYS A 168 -11.39 -19.55 -3.19
CA CYS A 168 -10.72 -20.82 -3.01
C CYS A 168 -11.22 -21.81 -4.03
N THR A 169 -10.33 -22.45 -4.80
CA THR A 169 -10.75 -23.51 -5.74
C THR A 169 -10.48 -24.88 -5.14
N TYR A 170 -11.49 -25.75 -5.22
CA TYR A 170 -11.45 -27.09 -4.67
C TYR A 170 -11.85 -28.10 -5.75
N THR A 171 -11.04 -29.15 -5.94
CA THR A 171 -11.31 -30.23 -6.89
C THR A 171 -11.88 -31.41 -6.12
N LEU A 172 -13.09 -31.85 -6.45
CA LEU A 172 -13.64 -33.09 -5.89
C LEU A 172 -12.82 -34.28 -6.41
N ARG A 173 -12.32 -35.12 -5.50
CA ARG A 173 -11.54 -36.32 -5.84
C ARG A 173 -12.36 -37.58 -5.57
N ASN A 174 -12.18 -38.60 -6.41
CA ASN A 174 -12.77 -39.91 -6.21
C ASN A 174 -12.14 -40.57 -4.96
N GLY A 175 -12.85 -40.55 -3.84
CA GLY A 175 -12.39 -41.11 -2.57
C GLY A 175 -13.37 -40.88 -1.42
N ASN A 176 -13.11 -41.54 -0.28
CA ASN A 176 -13.88 -41.37 0.97
C ASN A 176 -13.42 -40.17 1.82
N GLU A 177 -12.52 -39.33 1.33
CA GLU A 177 -12.03 -38.17 2.09
C GLU A 177 -13.14 -37.11 2.21
N PRO A 178 -13.54 -36.74 3.44
CA PRO A 178 -14.60 -35.76 3.63
C PRO A 178 -14.12 -34.35 3.24
N LEU A 179 -14.96 -33.61 2.51
CA LEU A 179 -14.75 -32.18 2.28
C LEU A 179 -14.78 -31.41 3.61
N GLU A 180 -13.63 -30.96 4.10
CA GLU A 180 -13.53 -30.20 5.35
C GLU A 180 -13.97 -28.73 5.20
N ILE A 181 -15.22 -28.49 4.78
CA ILE A 181 -15.79 -27.15 4.52
C ILE A 181 -15.61 -26.23 5.73
N ASP A 182 -15.90 -26.73 6.94
CA ASP A 182 -15.80 -25.93 8.16
C ASP A 182 -14.36 -25.41 8.38
N ASN A 183 -13.35 -26.21 8.05
CA ASN A 183 -11.95 -25.80 8.19
C ASN A 183 -11.55 -24.85 7.06
N LEU A 184 -12.01 -25.05 5.83
CA LEU A 184 -11.78 -24.11 4.71
C LEU A 184 -12.33 -22.71 5.03
N ILE A 185 -13.55 -22.65 5.58
CA ILE A 185 -14.18 -21.39 5.98
C ILE A 185 -13.42 -20.74 7.14
N LYS A 186 -13.14 -21.51 8.20
CA LYS A 186 -12.35 -21.01 9.35
C LYS A 186 -10.97 -20.50 8.91
N SER A 187 -10.33 -21.20 7.98
CA SER A 187 -9.03 -20.84 7.42
C SER A 187 -9.06 -19.64 6.48
N GLY A 188 -10.24 -19.22 6.00
CA GLY A 188 -10.42 -17.88 5.41
C GLY A 188 -11.14 -17.79 4.07
N CYS A 189 -11.64 -18.88 3.49
CA CYS A 189 -12.37 -18.81 2.22
C CYS A 189 -13.68 -18.03 2.36
N THR A 190 -13.91 -17.05 1.47
CA THR A 190 -15.22 -16.36 1.37
C THR A 190 -16.00 -16.81 0.14
N HIS A 191 -15.30 -17.15 -0.94
CA HIS A 191 -15.90 -17.68 -2.17
C HIS A 191 -15.30 -19.06 -2.44
N LEU A 192 -16.13 -20.08 -2.62
CA LEU A 192 -15.67 -21.44 -2.87
C LEU A 192 -16.03 -21.84 -4.29
N SER A 193 -15.04 -22.11 -5.13
CA SER A 193 -15.23 -22.62 -6.48
C SER A 193 -14.94 -24.11 -6.53
N ILE A 194 -15.92 -24.91 -6.95
CA ILE A 194 -15.85 -26.36 -6.86
C ILE A 194 -15.80 -26.94 -8.27
N TYR A 195 -14.72 -27.67 -8.56
CA TYR A 195 -14.60 -28.48 -9.76
C TYR A 195 -15.17 -29.87 -9.50
N VAL A 196 -16.18 -30.22 -10.29
CA VAL A 196 -17.02 -31.41 -10.07
C VAL A 196 -16.63 -32.61 -10.94
N GLY A 197 -15.59 -32.48 -11.77
CA GLY A 197 -15.13 -33.52 -12.68
C GLY A 197 -15.16 -33.09 -14.14
N LYS A 198 -14.62 -33.95 -15.01
CA LYS A 198 -14.51 -33.71 -16.44
C LYS A 198 -15.85 -33.90 -17.14
N PHE A 199 -16.18 -33.03 -18.09
CA PHE A 199 -17.38 -33.17 -18.92
C PHE A 199 -17.06 -34.08 -20.13
N ASP A 200 -17.33 -35.38 -19.98
CA ASP A 200 -16.91 -36.44 -20.92
C ASP A 200 -17.56 -36.35 -22.31
N SER A 201 -18.79 -35.81 -22.44
CA SER A 201 -19.48 -35.62 -23.72
C SER A 201 -20.62 -34.59 -23.63
N PRO A 202 -21.12 -34.04 -24.76
CA PRO A 202 -22.39 -33.30 -24.80
C PRO A 202 -23.49 -34.10 -24.11
N GLY A 203 -23.95 -33.63 -22.94
CA GLY A 203 -25.04 -34.28 -22.20
C GLY A 203 -24.67 -35.27 -21.10
N LYS A 204 -23.38 -35.51 -20.76
CA LYS A 204 -23.03 -36.43 -19.67
C LYS A 204 -22.00 -35.84 -18.71
N TYR A 205 -22.40 -35.80 -17.44
CA TYR A 205 -21.53 -35.48 -16.30
C TYR A 205 -21.07 -36.77 -15.64
N VAL A 206 -19.79 -36.81 -15.26
CA VAL A 206 -19.15 -37.96 -14.63
C VAL A 206 -19.29 -37.79 -13.12
N ASP A 207 -20.17 -38.59 -12.52
CA ASP A 207 -20.30 -38.84 -11.07
C ASP A 207 -21.37 -38.04 -10.27
N SER A 208 -22.64 -38.41 -10.47
CA SER A 208 -23.81 -37.86 -9.76
C SER A 208 -23.82 -38.09 -8.25
N TYR A 209 -23.31 -39.24 -7.81
CA TYR A 209 -23.41 -39.66 -6.41
C TYR A 209 -22.43 -38.89 -5.51
N LEU A 210 -21.19 -38.71 -5.95
CA LEU A 210 -20.18 -37.95 -5.20
C LEU A 210 -20.57 -36.48 -5.06
N LEU A 211 -21.13 -35.90 -6.12
CA LEU A 211 -21.64 -34.53 -6.14
C LEU A 211 -22.83 -34.36 -5.20
N LEU A 212 -23.83 -35.24 -5.24
CA LEU A 212 -24.99 -35.20 -4.34
C LEU A 212 -24.57 -35.23 -2.86
N LYS A 213 -23.69 -36.16 -2.47
CA LYS A 213 -23.22 -36.30 -1.08
C LYS A 213 -22.52 -35.05 -0.56
N HIS A 214 -21.67 -34.42 -1.37
CA HIS A 214 -20.95 -33.21 -0.96
C HIS A 214 -21.82 -31.95 -1.02
N MET A 215 -22.75 -31.87 -1.98
CA MET A 215 -23.62 -30.71 -2.12
C MET A 215 -24.69 -30.62 -1.02
N GLU A 216 -25.14 -31.73 -0.43
CA GLU A 216 -25.98 -31.67 0.78
C GLU A 216 -25.25 -31.02 1.96
N LEU A 217 -23.98 -31.39 2.18
CA LEU A 217 -23.13 -30.77 3.21
C LEU A 217 -22.90 -29.28 2.94
N LEU A 218 -22.64 -28.92 1.69
CA LEU A 218 -22.47 -27.52 1.27
C LEU A 218 -23.76 -26.72 1.44
N LYS A 219 -24.93 -27.27 1.09
CA LYS A 219 -26.24 -26.62 1.30
C LYS A 219 -26.47 -26.29 2.78
N ILE A 220 -26.08 -27.16 3.70
CA ILE A 220 -26.19 -26.93 5.16
C ILE A 220 -25.21 -25.85 5.64
N LYS A 221 -23.98 -25.83 5.12
CA LYS A 221 -22.89 -24.95 5.59
C LYS A 221 -22.76 -23.64 4.79
N ARG A 222 -23.62 -23.44 3.80
CA ARG A 222 -23.66 -22.30 2.88
C ARG A 222 -23.75 -20.95 3.58
N ALA A 223 -24.39 -20.87 4.74
CA ALA A 223 -24.56 -19.62 5.50
C ALA A 223 -23.22 -18.96 5.90
N ASN A 224 -22.11 -19.71 5.88
CA ASN A 224 -20.81 -19.23 6.34
C ASN A 224 -19.83 -18.87 5.18
N VAL A 225 -20.28 -18.94 3.92
CA VAL A 225 -19.55 -18.45 2.73
C VAL A 225 -20.39 -17.43 1.98
N SER A 226 -19.73 -16.47 1.32
CA SER A 226 -20.40 -15.45 0.51
C SER A 226 -20.98 -16.01 -0.79
N ALA A 227 -20.29 -16.97 -1.40
CA ALA A 227 -20.75 -17.63 -2.63
C ALA A 227 -20.10 -19.00 -2.84
N VAL A 228 -20.86 -19.93 -3.41
CA VAL A 228 -20.36 -21.22 -3.93
C VAL A 228 -20.52 -21.26 -5.44
N LEU A 229 -19.43 -21.41 -6.18
CA LEU A 229 -19.35 -21.33 -7.63
C LEU A 229 -19.08 -22.69 -8.25
N LEU A 230 -19.69 -22.96 -9.40
CA LEU A 230 -19.33 -24.10 -10.24
C LEU A 230 -18.07 -23.75 -11.03
N SER A 231 -17.00 -24.52 -10.84
CA SER A 231 -15.78 -24.41 -11.64
C SER A 231 -15.93 -25.16 -12.96
N VAL A 232 -15.56 -24.51 -14.06
CA VAL A 232 -15.53 -25.10 -15.41
C VAL A 232 -14.16 -24.81 -16.02
N HIS A 233 -13.48 -25.86 -16.49
CA HIS A 233 -12.16 -25.74 -17.08
C HIS A 233 -12.26 -25.55 -18.59
N TYR A 234 -11.37 -24.77 -19.21
CA TYR A 234 -11.40 -24.58 -20.68
C TYR A 234 -11.28 -25.89 -21.46
N MET A 235 -10.61 -26.91 -20.88
CA MET A 235 -10.53 -28.25 -21.48
C MET A 235 -11.87 -29.01 -21.50
N ASP A 236 -12.86 -28.55 -20.76
CA ASP A 236 -14.24 -29.06 -20.84
C ASP A 236 -14.98 -28.50 -22.06
N PHE A 237 -14.43 -27.49 -22.73
CA PHE A 237 -14.98 -26.99 -23.98
C PHE A 237 -14.62 -27.94 -25.12
N TRP A 238 -15.64 -28.45 -25.81
CA TRP A 238 -15.41 -29.36 -26.93
C TRP A 238 -14.98 -28.58 -28.17
N LYS A 239 -13.73 -28.80 -28.58
CA LYS A 239 -13.14 -28.31 -29.84
C LYS A 239 -13.97 -28.80 -31.04
N PHE A 240 -14.09 -27.97 -32.07
CA PHE A 240 -14.94 -28.11 -33.28
C PHE A 240 -14.77 -29.44 -34.08
N SER A 241 -15.02 -30.58 -33.48
CA SER A 241 -14.81 -31.90 -34.10
C SER A 241 -16.08 -32.50 -34.73
N SER A 242 -17.21 -31.79 -34.72
CA SER A 242 -18.43 -32.23 -35.40
C SER A 242 -19.14 -31.09 -36.13
N ASN A 243 -19.75 -31.40 -37.28
CA ASN A 243 -20.51 -30.51 -38.16
C ASN A 243 -21.76 -29.83 -37.52
N ASP A 244 -21.94 -29.93 -36.21
CA ASP A 244 -23.11 -29.44 -35.48
C ASP A 244 -22.71 -28.62 -34.24
N THR A 245 -22.08 -27.47 -34.49
CA THR A 245 -21.43 -26.62 -33.48
C THR A 245 -22.42 -25.92 -32.55
N SER A 246 -23.56 -25.47 -33.08
CA SER A 246 -24.60 -24.78 -32.28
C SER A 246 -25.27 -25.72 -31.29
N ASN A 247 -25.57 -26.95 -31.70
CA ASN A 247 -26.25 -27.93 -30.84
C ASN A 247 -25.36 -28.39 -29.67
N ASN A 248 -24.07 -28.62 -29.90
CA ASN A 248 -23.14 -29.00 -28.83
C ASN A 248 -22.94 -27.91 -27.78
N VAL A 249 -22.82 -26.65 -28.22
CA VAL A 249 -22.70 -25.51 -27.30
C VAL A 249 -23.97 -25.35 -26.48
N ASN A 250 -25.15 -25.37 -27.12
CA ASN A 250 -26.42 -25.24 -26.38
C ASN A 250 -26.61 -26.37 -25.37
N LEU A 251 -26.32 -27.62 -25.75
CA LEU A 251 -26.42 -28.77 -24.85
C LEU A 251 -25.44 -28.63 -23.67
N PHE A 252 -24.22 -28.15 -23.91
CA PHE A 252 -23.28 -27.84 -22.83
C PHE A 252 -23.85 -26.81 -21.85
N ILE A 253 -24.39 -25.69 -22.35
CA ILE A 253 -24.97 -24.63 -21.53
C ILE A 253 -26.17 -25.14 -20.72
N GLU A 254 -27.04 -25.94 -21.33
CA GLU A 254 -28.21 -26.54 -20.66
C GLU A 254 -27.80 -27.48 -19.53
N ASN A 255 -26.74 -28.28 -19.70
CA ASN A 255 -26.24 -29.13 -18.63
C ASN A 255 -25.67 -28.32 -17.47
N ILE A 256 -24.89 -27.27 -17.78
CA ILE A 256 -24.37 -26.36 -16.75
C ILE A 256 -25.52 -25.73 -15.98
N GLU A 257 -26.56 -25.25 -16.67
CA GLU A 257 -27.77 -24.71 -16.02
C GLU A 257 -28.47 -25.74 -15.13
N HIS A 258 -28.61 -26.98 -15.59
CA HIS A 258 -29.22 -28.05 -14.81
C HIS A 258 -28.46 -28.29 -13.51
N ILE A 259 -27.13 -28.44 -13.58
CA ILE A 259 -26.26 -28.62 -12.41
C ILE A 259 -26.36 -27.41 -11.47
N MET A 260 -26.32 -26.19 -12.02
CA MET A 260 -26.44 -24.98 -11.23
C MET A 260 -27.76 -24.91 -10.47
N ASN A 261 -28.87 -25.27 -11.10
CA ASN A 261 -30.20 -25.22 -10.49
C ASN A 261 -30.42 -26.35 -9.47
N GLU A 262 -30.02 -27.58 -9.80
CA GLU A 262 -30.18 -28.76 -8.93
C GLU A 262 -29.38 -28.62 -7.62
N PHE A 263 -28.14 -28.17 -7.75
CA PHE A 263 -27.22 -28.06 -6.63
C PHE A 263 -27.19 -26.66 -6.00
N GLY A 264 -27.81 -25.68 -6.67
CA GLY A 264 -28.02 -24.33 -6.17
C GLY A 264 -26.75 -23.49 -6.12
N PHE A 265 -25.90 -23.53 -7.14
CA PHE A 265 -24.68 -22.71 -7.21
C PHE A 265 -24.99 -21.21 -7.34
N ASP A 266 -24.17 -20.38 -6.70
CA ASP A 266 -24.24 -18.90 -6.73
C ASP A 266 -23.59 -18.30 -7.98
N GLY A 267 -23.02 -19.10 -8.88
CA GLY A 267 -22.34 -18.58 -10.06
C GLY A 267 -21.39 -19.57 -10.73
N ILE A 268 -20.68 -19.09 -11.74
CA ILE A 268 -19.73 -19.85 -12.53
C ILE A 268 -18.34 -19.23 -12.40
N HIS A 269 -17.33 -20.09 -12.29
CA HIS A 269 -15.93 -19.72 -12.34
C HIS A 269 -15.25 -20.47 -13.50
N LEU A 270 -14.75 -19.73 -14.48
CA LEU A 270 -14.06 -20.28 -15.66
C LEU A 270 -12.55 -20.27 -15.49
N HIS A 271 -11.88 -21.37 -15.83
CA HIS A 271 -10.43 -21.49 -15.74
C HIS A 271 -9.78 -21.53 -17.12
N PHE A 272 -8.89 -20.57 -17.39
CA PHE A 272 -7.96 -20.54 -18.55
C PHE A 272 -6.50 -20.53 -18.10
N GLU A 273 -6.22 -21.13 -16.95
CA GLU A 273 -4.96 -21.03 -16.22
C GLU A 273 -3.70 -21.46 -16.99
N PHE A 274 -3.84 -22.26 -18.06
CA PHE A 274 -2.74 -22.72 -18.91
C PHE A 274 -2.79 -22.18 -20.35
N ALA A 275 -3.75 -21.31 -20.68
CA ALA A 275 -3.89 -20.75 -22.01
C ALA A 275 -3.05 -19.47 -22.13
N ASN A 276 -2.11 -19.42 -23.09
CA ASN A 276 -1.38 -18.20 -23.42
C ASN A 276 -2.24 -17.19 -24.20
N ALA A 277 -3.24 -17.69 -24.93
CA ALA A 277 -4.27 -16.93 -25.62
C ALA A 277 -5.57 -17.73 -25.58
N ILE A 278 -6.71 -17.03 -25.57
CA ILE A 278 -8.04 -17.66 -25.59
C ILE A 278 -8.43 -17.92 -27.05
N GLU A 279 -8.65 -19.17 -27.42
CA GLU A 279 -9.04 -19.53 -28.80
C GLU A 279 -10.48 -19.06 -29.11
N GLU A 280 -10.79 -18.82 -30.39
CA GLU A 280 -12.10 -18.26 -30.81
C GLU A 280 -13.30 -19.11 -30.34
N TYR A 281 -13.16 -20.43 -30.35
CA TYR A 281 -14.19 -21.34 -29.85
C TYR A 281 -14.42 -21.16 -28.35
N GLU A 282 -13.36 -20.99 -27.57
CA GLU A 282 -13.42 -20.78 -26.12
C GLU A 282 -14.11 -19.45 -25.79
N LYS A 283 -13.84 -18.42 -26.61
CA LYS A 283 -14.57 -17.13 -26.53
C LYS A 283 -16.07 -17.33 -26.77
N LEU A 284 -16.46 -18.13 -27.77
CA LEU A 284 -17.87 -18.43 -28.06
C LEU A 284 -18.58 -19.12 -26.88
N TYR A 285 -17.98 -20.17 -26.29
CA TYR A 285 -18.53 -20.83 -25.09
C TYR A 285 -18.67 -19.85 -23.93
N THR A 286 -17.64 -19.05 -23.69
CA THR A 286 -17.60 -18.03 -22.63
C THR A 286 -18.70 -16.98 -22.82
N GLU A 287 -18.91 -16.50 -24.05
CA GLU A 287 -19.97 -15.55 -24.38
C GLU A 287 -21.37 -16.13 -24.17
N LYS A 288 -21.58 -17.38 -24.56
CA LYS A 288 -22.86 -18.07 -24.36
C LYS A 288 -23.18 -18.27 -22.88
N LEU A 289 -22.18 -18.68 -22.08
CA LEU A 289 -22.30 -18.76 -20.63
C LEU A 289 -22.62 -17.40 -20.01
N TYR A 290 -21.86 -16.36 -20.37
CA TYR A 290 -22.09 -15.00 -19.88
C TYR A 290 -23.51 -14.50 -20.21
N ASN A 291 -23.98 -14.68 -21.43
CA ASN A 291 -25.33 -14.31 -21.82
C ASN A 291 -26.40 -15.04 -21.01
N LYS A 292 -26.16 -16.32 -20.67
CA LYS A 292 -27.06 -17.07 -19.80
C LYS A 292 -27.08 -16.48 -18.38
N ILE A 293 -25.93 -16.19 -17.80
CA ILE A 293 -25.80 -15.52 -16.50
C ILE A 293 -26.55 -14.17 -16.51
N LEU A 294 -26.35 -13.35 -17.55
CA LEU A 294 -27.05 -12.08 -17.71
C LEU A 294 -28.58 -12.25 -17.75
N ASN A 295 -29.08 -13.27 -18.46
CA ASN A 295 -30.52 -13.53 -18.52
C ASN A 295 -31.08 -13.92 -17.14
N ILE A 296 -30.33 -14.68 -16.36
CA ILE A 296 -30.74 -15.06 -14.99
C ILE A 296 -30.73 -13.84 -14.07
N ARG A 297 -29.72 -12.96 -14.16
CA ARG A 297 -29.67 -11.70 -13.40
C ARG A 297 -30.83 -10.74 -13.73
N LYS A 298 -31.43 -10.82 -14.92
CA LYS A 298 -32.58 -9.98 -15.29
C LYS A 298 -33.88 -10.41 -14.59
N MET A 299 -33.93 -11.60 -14.00
CA MET A 299 -35.11 -12.06 -13.26
C MET A 299 -35.16 -11.38 -11.88
N GLU A 300 -36.32 -10.83 -11.49
CA GLU A 300 -36.48 -10.02 -10.25
C GLU A 300 -36.04 -10.74 -8.96
N SER A 301 -36.18 -12.07 -8.90
CA SER A 301 -35.77 -12.90 -7.76
C SER A 301 -34.24 -13.05 -7.60
N ASN A 302 -33.46 -12.76 -8.66
CA ASN A 302 -32.03 -13.08 -8.76
C ASN A 302 -31.15 -11.88 -9.15
N ARG A 303 -31.68 -10.66 -9.06
CA ARG A 303 -31.09 -9.43 -9.60
C ARG A 303 -29.61 -9.20 -9.25
N ASN A 304 -29.15 -9.71 -8.08
CA ASN A 304 -27.78 -9.53 -7.57
C ASN A 304 -27.05 -10.83 -7.16
N LYS A 305 -27.51 -12.03 -7.53
CA LYS A 305 -27.03 -13.28 -6.89
C LYS A 305 -26.04 -14.13 -7.70
N MET A 306 -25.97 -13.99 -9.02
CA MET A 306 -25.27 -14.98 -9.85
C MET A 306 -23.91 -14.48 -10.34
N LEU A 307 -22.81 -14.91 -9.72
CA LEU A 307 -21.45 -14.46 -10.03
C LEU A 307 -20.86 -15.12 -11.29
N PHE A 308 -19.99 -14.39 -11.96
CA PHE A 308 -19.22 -14.83 -13.12
C PHE A 308 -17.76 -14.40 -12.97
N ILE A 309 -16.90 -15.36 -12.66
CA ILE A 309 -15.46 -15.15 -12.44
C ILE A 309 -14.68 -15.85 -13.55
N ILE A 310 -13.58 -15.25 -13.99
CA ILE A 310 -12.66 -15.86 -14.96
C ILE A 310 -11.23 -15.83 -14.41
N SER A 311 -10.57 -16.99 -14.37
CA SER A 311 -9.14 -17.12 -14.08
C SER A 311 -8.33 -17.15 -15.36
N LEU A 312 -7.33 -16.27 -15.47
CA LEU A 312 -6.46 -16.08 -16.63
C LEU A 312 -4.99 -16.07 -16.21
N ASN A 313 -4.09 -16.54 -17.06
CA ASN A 313 -2.66 -16.23 -16.96
C ASN A 313 -2.40 -14.79 -17.45
N VAL A 314 -1.31 -14.17 -17.00
CA VAL A 314 -0.81 -12.83 -17.39
C VAL A 314 -0.80 -12.60 -18.89
N ASN A 315 -0.32 -13.58 -19.67
CA ASN A 315 -0.24 -13.47 -21.13
C ASN A 315 -1.63 -13.34 -21.77
N ALA A 316 -2.59 -14.17 -21.35
CA ALA A 316 -3.96 -14.08 -21.82
C ALA A 316 -4.62 -12.78 -21.36
N PHE A 317 -4.31 -12.30 -20.15
CA PHE A 317 -4.79 -11.03 -19.65
C PHE A 317 -4.28 -9.85 -20.48
N ILE A 318 -2.99 -9.78 -20.82
CA ILE A 318 -2.42 -8.71 -21.66
C ILE A 318 -3.18 -8.56 -22.99
N ASN A 319 -3.56 -9.69 -23.60
CA ASN A 319 -4.20 -9.69 -24.92
C ASN A 319 -5.72 -9.42 -24.86
N GLU A 320 -6.41 -9.86 -23.81
CA GLU A 320 -7.89 -9.98 -23.80
C GLU A 320 -8.58 -9.27 -22.62
N ALA A 321 -7.82 -8.63 -21.70
CA ALA A 321 -8.34 -8.06 -20.45
C ALA A 321 -9.53 -7.11 -20.64
N GLU A 322 -9.44 -6.19 -21.59
CA GLU A 322 -10.45 -5.14 -21.77
C GLU A 322 -11.84 -5.70 -22.10
N GLN A 323 -11.90 -6.79 -22.87
CA GLN A 323 -13.16 -7.43 -23.23
C GLN A 323 -13.80 -8.09 -22.01
N TRP A 324 -13.01 -8.86 -21.26
CA TRP A 324 -13.53 -9.67 -20.15
C TRP A 324 -13.78 -8.86 -18.88
N LEU A 325 -13.06 -7.77 -18.64
CA LEU A 325 -13.32 -6.85 -17.52
C LEU A 325 -14.72 -6.26 -17.52
N ARG A 326 -15.32 -6.10 -18.71
CA ARG A 326 -16.70 -5.61 -18.86
C ARG A 326 -17.75 -6.67 -18.53
N ARG A 327 -17.41 -7.95 -18.71
CA ARG A 327 -18.36 -9.07 -18.65
C ARG A 327 -18.26 -9.86 -17.33
N ALA A 328 -17.05 -10.09 -16.84
CA ALA A 328 -16.83 -10.74 -15.56
C ALA A 328 -17.08 -9.78 -14.39
N ASP A 329 -17.55 -10.33 -13.27
CA ASP A 329 -17.56 -9.60 -12.01
C ASP A 329 -16.13 -9.50 -11.48
N TYR A 330 -15.38 -10.59 -11.58
CA TYR A 330 -13.98 -10.65 -11.20
C TYR A 330 -13.13 -11.38 -12.25
N LEU A 331 -11.94 -10.85 -12.50
CA LEU A 331 -10.87 -11.56 -13.20
C LEU A 331 -9.80 -11.95 -12.20
N ASN A 332 -9.56 -13.24 -12.06
CA ASN A 332 -8.44 -13.76 -11.29
C ASN A 332 -7.19 -13.86 -12.17
N LEU A 333 -6.12 -13.21 -11.77
CA LEU A 333 -4.87 -13.16 -12.52
C LEU A 333 -3.86 -14.09 -11.87
N LEU A 334 -3.52 -15.15 -12.57
CA LEU A 334 -2.50 -16.09 -12.16
C LEU A 334 -1.14 -15.57 -12.59
N LEU A 335 -0.37 -15.20 -11.58
CA LEU A 335 0.92 -14.53 -11.71
C LEU A 335 1.93 -15.23 -10.83
N LYS A 336 3.19 -15.27 -11.20
CA LYS A 336 4.28 -15.48 -10.25
C LYS A 336 4.40 -14.25 -9.34
N TYR A 337 4.97 -14.40 -8.14
CA TYR A 337 5.01 -13.28 -7.19
C TYR A 337 5.77 -12.07 -7.75
N TYR A 338 6.86 -12.28 -8.49
CA TYR A 338 7.65 -11.20 -9.09
C TYR A 338 6.95 -10.54 -10.30
N GLU A 339 6.06 -11.26 -11.00
CA GLU A 339 5.25 -10.69 -12.08
C GLU A 339 4.20 -9.74 -11.52
N ALA A 340 3.60 -10.05 -10.36
CA ALA A 340 2.72 -9.12 -9.66
C ALA A 340 3.48 -7.84 -9.24
N GLU A 341 4.76 -7.97 -8.91
CA GLU A 341 5.63 -6.86 -8.49
C GLU A 341 6.25 -6.08 -9.68
N SER A 342 6.01 -6.46 -10.94
CA SER A 342 6.63 -5.81 -12.10
C SER A 342 5.98 -4.47 -12.48
N GLU A 343 6.78 -3.53 -12.98
CA GLU A 343 6.27 -2.26 -13.49
C GLU A 343 5.26 -2.46 -14.62
N GLU A 344 5.51 -3.44 -15.50
CA GLU A 344 4.65 -3.77 -16.64
C GLU A 344 3.24 -4.19 -16.18
N PHE A 345 3.18 -5.04 -15.15
CA PHE A 345 1.91 -5.47 -14.57
C PHE A 345 1.19 -4.30 -13.88
N LEU A 346 1.91 -3.48 -13.12
CA LEU A 346 1.34 -2.28 -12.49
C LEU A 346 0.77 -1.33 -13.54
N HIS A 347 1.48 -1.10 -14.64
CA HIS A 347 1.01 -0.30 -15.78
C HIS A 347 -0.24 -0.87 -16.43
N LEU A 348 -0.28 -2.19 -16.63
CA LEU A 348 -1.43 -2.86 -17.20
C LEU A 348 -2.67 -2.71 -16.30
N THR A 349 -2.52 -2.93 -14.99
CA THR A 349 -3.62 -2.75 -14.04
C THR A 349 -4.12 -1.31 -14.00
N HIS A 350 -3.23 -0.33 -14.14
CA HIS A 350 -3.60 1.09 -14.28
C HIS A 350 -4.42 1.34 -15.55
N ARG A 351 -3.98 0.82 -16.70
CA ARG A 351 -4.68 0.97 -17.99
C ARG A 351 -6.09 0.40 -17.96
N THR A 352 -6.26 -0.74 -17.28
CA THR A 352 -7.56 -1.43 -17.18
C THR A 352 -8.60 -0.70 -16.32
N GLY A 353 -8.19 0.30 -15.53
CA GLY A 353 -9.08 1.24 -14.85
C GLY A 353 -9.86 0.73 -13.64
N ASN A 354 -9.86 -0.58 -13.34
CA ASN A 354 -10.62 -1.12 -12.19
C ASN A 354 -9.95 -2.30 -11.47
N ARG A 355 -9.00 -1.99 -10.58
CA ARG A 355 -8.34 -2.97 -9.70
C ARG A 355 -9.32 -3.71 -8.79
N LYS A 356 -10.49 -3.13 -8.49
CA LYS A 356 -11.51 -3.78 -7.64
C LYS A 356 -12.18 -4.97 -8.33
N LYS A 357 -12.05 -5.10 -9.65
CA LYS A 357 -12.48 -6.30 -10.40
C LYS A 357 -11.37 -7.36 -10.54
N LEU A 358 -10.15 -7.05 -10.13
CA LEU A 358 -9.01 -7.95 -10.30
C LEU A 358 -8.74 -8.69 -8.99
N LEU A 359 -8.55 -10.01 -9.07
CA LEU A 359 -8.05 -10.85 -7.99
C LEU A 359 -6.60 -11.22 -8.27
N ILE A 360 -5.75 -11.19 -7.25
CA ILE A 360 -4.37 -11.69 -7.35
C ILE A 360 -4.37 -13.19 -7.03
N GLY A 361 -4.05 -14.00 -8.03
CA GLY A 361 -4.09 -15.45 -7.96
C GLY A 361 -2.78 -16.08 -7.50
N GLY A 362 -2.89 -17.07 -6.64
CA GLY A 362 -1.83 -18.05 -6.39
C GLY A 362 -2.32 -19.48 -6.67
N ALA A 363 -1.39 -20.37 -7.02
CA ALA A 363 -1.72 -21.75 -7.32
C ALA A 363 -0.87 -22.71 -6.49
N LEU A 364 -1.53 -23.72 -5.94
CA LEU A 364 -0.90 -24.77 -5.16
C LEU A 364 -0.86 -26.07 -5.96
N PHE A 365 0.25 -26.78 -5.83
CA PHE A 365 0.43 -28.06 -6.49
C PHE A 365 1.13 -29.06 -5.59
N LYS A 366 0.94 -30.33 -5.93
CA LYS A 366 1.62 -31.46 -5.32
C LYS A 366 2.12 -32.35 -6.43
N HIS A 367 3.44 -32.51 -6.54
CA HIS A 367 4.04 -33.41 -7.51
C HIS A 367 3.61 -34.87 -7.22
N GLN A 368 3.15 -35.61 -8.23
CA GLN A 368 2.60 -36.97 -8.02
C GLN A 368 3.61 -37.97 -7.43
N ARG A 369 4.92 -37.69 -7.56
CA ARG A 369 6.01 -38.54 -7.05
C ARG A 369 6.67 -38.04 -5.75
N SER A 370 6.19 -36.96 -5.13
CA SER A 370 6.84 -36.43 -3.92
C SER A 370 6.50 -37.22 -2.67
N THR A 371 7.51 -37.48 -1.82
CA THR A 371 7.28 -38.06 -0.50
C THR A 371 6.52 -37.06 0.39
N HIS A 372 5.92 -37.54 1.49
CA HIS A 372 5.27 -36.65 2.46
C HIS A 372 6.25 -35.60 3.02
N SER A 373 7.52 -35.97 3.22
CA SER A 373 8.55 -35.03 3.65
C SER A 373 8.82 -33.94 2.61
N ASP A 374 8.85 -34.28 1.32
CA ASP A 374 9.11 -33.32 0.25
C ASP A 374 7.91 -32.39 0.02
N PHE A 375 6.69 -32.91 0.16
CA PHE A 375 5.48 -32.11 0.21
C PHE A 375 5.51 -31.08 1.35
N CYS A 376 5.94 -31.45 2.56
CA CYS A 376 6.02 -30.47 3.65
C CYS A 376 7.16 -29.45 3.47
N LYS A 377 8.26 -29.83 2.81
CA LYS A 377 9.37 -28.90 2.51
C LYS A 377 8.90 -27.75 1.63
N GLN A 378 8.01 -27.99 0.66
CA GLN A 378 7.56 -26.97 -0.30
C GLN A 378 6.94 -25.72 0.38
N PHE A 379 6.36 -25.87 1.57
CA PHE A 379 5.78 -24.75 2.34
C PHE A 379 6.83 -23.86 3.03
N ARG A 380 8.06 -24.38 3.22
CA ARG A 380 9.14 -23.73 3.98
C ARG A 380 10.39 -23.42 3.15
N MET A 381 10.42 -23.82 1.88
CA MET A 381 11.55 -23.51 1.01
C MET A 381 11.63 -21.99 0.76
N SER A 382 12.83 -21.44 0.91
CA SER A 382 13.20 -20.15 0.35
C SER A 382 12.85 -20.15 -1.14
N ILE A 383 12.39 -19.01 -1.66
CA ILE A 383 12.00 -18.86 -3.08
C ILE A 383 13.05 -19.53 -3.98
N PRO A 384 12.70 -20.58 -4.74
CA PRO A 384 13.69 -21.29 -5.53
C PRO A 384 14.19 -20.43 -6.70
N GLU A 385 15.49 -20.20 -6.77
CA GLU A 385 16.17 -19.96 -8.04
C GLU A 385 16.27 -21.34 -8.74
N TYR A 386 15.19 -21.79 -9.39
CA TYR A 386 15.28 -22.98 -10.24
C TYR A 386 15.91 -22.60 -11.58
N GLU A 387 17.22 -22.80 -11.69
CA GLU A 387 17.88 -23.16 -12.93
C GLU A 387 17.40 -24.57 -13.34
N ASP A 388 16.25 -24.69 -14.00
CA ASP A 388 16.18 -25.50 -15.23
C ASP A 388 14.82 -25.45 -15.93
N SER A 389 14.92 -25.31 -17.24
CA SER A 389 13.87 -25.12 -18.23
C SER A 389 12.92 -26.32 -18.40
N SER A 390 11.60 -26.06 -18.34
CA SER A 390 10.50 -26.70 -19.12
C SER A 390 9.15 -26.73 -18.38
N PHE A 391 9.14 -26.57 -17.05
CA PHE A 391 7.92 -26.55 -16.24
C PHE A 391 7.94 -25.35 -15.30
N ASP A 392 7.78 -24.19 -15.92
CA ASP A 392 7.77 -22.86 -15.33
C ASP A 392 6.43 -22.60 -14.59
N LEU A 393 6.04 -23.52 -13.71
CA LEU A 393 4.74 -23.50 -13.06
C LEU A 393 4.68 -22.46 -11.95
N ILE A 394 3.56 -21.75 -11.91
CA ILE A 394 3.16 -20.78 -10.88
C ILE A 394 2.90 -21.56 -9.58
N TYR A 395 3.96 -21.98 -8.89
CA TYR A 395 3.87 -22.64 -7.60
C TYR A 395 4.08 -21.64 -6.48
N ASP A 396 3.12 -21.60 -5.56
CA ASP A 396 3.19 -20.73 -4.39
C ASP A 396 3.44 -21.50 -3.10
N ASN A 397 4.22 -20.87 -2.22
CA ASN A 397 4.43 -21.30 -0.85
C ASN A 397 3.92 -20.21 0.11
N ILE A 398 4.06 -20.43 1.41
CA ILE A 398 3.58 -19.47 2.43
C ILE A 398 4.19 -18.08 2.18
N GLN A 399 5.48 -17.99 1.90
CA GLN A 399 6.18 -16.73 1.70
C GLN A 399 5.69 -15.98 0.44
N THR A 400 5.49 -16.68 -0.68
CA THR A 400 5.03 -16.04 -1.93
C THR A 400 3.56 -15.63 -1.82
N ILE A 401 2.70 -16.41 -1.15
CA ILE A 401 1.31 -16.02 -0.85
C ILE A 401 1.28 -14.77 0.04
N VAL A 402 2.12 -14.70 1.09
CA VAL A 402 2.21 -13.52 1.96
C VAL A 402 2.57 -12.28 1.13
N ARG A 403 3.54 -12.37 0.21
CA ARG A 403 3.93 -11.24 -0.66
C ARG A 403 2.79 -10.80 -1.56
N LYS A 404 2.14 -11.74 -2.26
CA LYS A 404 0.98 -11.47 -3.12
C LYS A 404 -0.19 -10.86 -2.34
N ALA A 405 -0.42 -11.30 -1.11
CA ALA A 405 -1.48 -10.79 -0.26
C ALA A 405 -1.23 -9.37 0.23
N ARG A 406 0.00 -9.08 0.63
CA ARG A 406 0.45 -7.72 0.98
C ARG A 406 0.36 -6.80 -0.22
N PHE A 407 0.84 -7.24 -1.39
CA PHE A 407 0.70 -6.53 -2.66
C PHE A 407 -0.78 -6.24 -2.99
N ALA A 408 -1.64 -7.26 -2.98
CA ALA A 408 -3.07 -7.10 -3.28
C ALA A 408 -3.73 -6.07 -2.35
N THR A 409 -3.38 -6.09 -1.07
CA THR A 409 -3.85 -5.12 -0.06
C THR A 409 -3.34 -3.70 -0.34
N MET A 410 -2.03 -3.55 -0.52
CA MET A 410 -1.32 -2.29 -0.77
C MET A 410 -1.90 -1.52 -1.96
N TYR A 411 -2.14 -2.24 -3.06
CA TYR A 411 -2.60 -1.66 -4.32
C TYR A 411 -4.13 -1.64 -4.46
N GLY A 412 -4.87 -2.16 -3.48
CA GLY A 412 -6.33 -2.09 -3.41
C GLY A 412 -7.04 -2.99 -4.43
N PHE A 413 -6.55 -4.21 -4.64
CA PHE A 413 -7.20 -5.22 -5.47
C PHE A 413 -8.48 -5.75 -4.83
N GLY A 414 -9.43 -6.18 -5.66
CA GLY A 414 -10.77 -6.64 -5.25
C GLY A 414 -10.79 -7.95 -4.48
N GLY A 415 -9.70 -8.71 -4.55
CA GLY A 415 -9.56 -9.96 -3.82
C GLY A 415 -8.26 -10.69 -4.09
N MET A 416 -8.20 -11.89 -3.55
CA MET A 416 -7.22 -12.91 -3.90
C MET A 416 -7.90 -14.22 -4.23
N ALA A 417 -7.22 -15.03 -5.05
CA ALA A 417 -7.62 -16.40 -5.27
C ALA A 417 -6.48 -17.35 -4.91
N LEU A 418 -6.83 -18.50 -4.35
CA LEU A 418 -5.93 -19.61 -4.13
C LEU A 418 -6.49 -20.85 -4.80
N LEU A 419 -5.78 -21.34 -5.81
CA LEU A 419 -6.19 -22.54 -6.53
C LEU A 419 -5.71 -23.81 -5.85
N ASN A 420 -6.55 -24.83 -5.95
CA ASN A 420 -6.31 -26.19 -5.47
C ASN A 420 -6.07 -26.25 -3.94
N VAL A 421 -6.90 -25.57 -3.15
CA VAL A 421 -6.74 -25.51 -1.68
C VAL A 421 -6.78 -26.87 -0.98
N HIS A 422 -7.29 -27.91 -1.65
CA HIS A 422 -7.25 -29.29 -1.18
C HIS A 422 -5.83 -29.86 -1.06
N VAL A 423 -4.81 -29.26 -1.70
CA VAL A 423 -3.40 -29.62 -1.52
C VAL A 423 -2.68 -28.77 -0.47
N ASP A 424 -3.36 -27.87 0.22
CA ASP A 424 -2.80 -26.98 1.25
C ASP A 424 -2.81 -27.64 2.63
N ASP A 425 -2.23 -28.84 2.76
CA ASP A 425 -2.15 -29.59 4.04
C ASP A 425 -3.43 -29.49 4.92
N PRO A 426 -4.58 -30.00 4.45
CA PRO A 426 -5.84 -29.98 5.20
C PRO A 426 -5.74 -30.72 6.55
N SER A 427 -4.78 -31.64 6.67
CA SER A 427 -4.51 -32.41 7.87
C SER A 427 -3.68 -31.67 8.92
N GLY A 428 -2.99 -30.59 8.54
CA GLY A 428 -2.08 -29.84 9.42
C GLY A 428 -0.82 -30.60 9.83
N ILE A 429 -0.40 -31.61 9.06
CA ILE A 429 0.74 -32.47 9.42
C ILE A 429 2.07 -31.71 9.25
N CYS A 430 2.17 -30.84 8.25
CA CYS A 430 3.40 -30.15 7.89
C CYS A 430 3.78 -29.03 8.88
N LEU A 431 2.80 -28.47 9.62
CA LEU A 431 3.01 -27.31 10.49
C LEU A 431 2.34 -27.48 11.87
N ARG A 432 2.68 -28.57 12.58
CA ARG A 432 2.28 -28.81 13.99
C ARG A 432 0.78 -28.60 14.24
N GLY A 433 -0.08 -29.14 13.37
CA GLY A 433 -1.54 -29.04 13.47
C GLY A 433 -2.15 -27.82 12.75
N SER A 434 -1.34 -26.93 12.15
CA SER A 434 -1.84 -25.81 11.37
C SER A 434 -2.36 -26.28 10.01
N LYS A 435 -3.69 -26.42 9.89
CA LYS A 435 -4.38 -26.74 8.64
C LYS A 435 -4.41 -25.56 7.68
N PHE A 436 -4.32 -25.82 6.37
CA PHE A 436 -4.43 -24.79 5.32
C PHE A 436 -3.48 -23.61 5.52
N PRO A 437 -2.15 -23.85 5.64
CA PRO A 437 -1.20 -22.80 5.96
C PRO A 437 -1.11 -21.69 4.90
N CYS A 438 -1.19 -22.00 3.60
CA CYS A 438 -1.18 -20.96 2.56
C CYS A 438 -2.47 -20.14 2.57
N LEU A 439 -3.63 -20.79 2.73
CA LEU A 439 -4.92 -20.11 2.85
C LEU A 439 -4.96 -19.21 4.09
N ARG A 440 -4.43 -19.69 5.22
CA ARG A 440 -4.32 -18.91 6.45
C ARG A 440 -3.41 -17.69 6.24
N ALA A 441 -2.27 -17.89 5.58
CA ALA A 441 -1.36 -16.81 5.23
C ALA A 441 -2.03 -15.77 4.32
N MET A 442 -2.82 -16.20 3.34
CA MET A 442 -3.66 -15.32 2.51
C MET A 442 -4.66 -14.54 3.35
N LYS A 443 -5.40 -15.21 4.25
CA LYS A 443 -6.39 -14.57 5.15
C LYS A 443 -5.75 -13.51 6.05
N GLU A 444 -4.58 -13.80 6.61
CA GLU A 444 -3.87 -12.95 7.57
C GLU A 444 -3.22 -11.74 6.92
N ASN A 445 -2.95 -11.77 5.61
CA ASN A 445 -2.20 -10.73 4.90
C ASN A 445 -2.98 -10.03 3.77
N TYR A 446 -4.09 -10.60 3.30
CA TYR A 446 -5.01 -9.93 2.39
C TYR A 446 -6.10 -9.24 3.21
N LEU A 447 -5.91 -7.94 3.42
CA LEU A 447 -6.71 -7.15 4.32
C LEU A 447 -7.77 -6.39 3.55
N CYS A 448 -9.01 -6.70 3.89
CA CYS A 448 -10.19 -6.18 3.25
C CYS A 448 -10.46 -4.74 3.67
N GLN A 449 -11.28 -4.04 2.89
CA GLN A 449 -11.67 -2.68 3.26
C GLN A 449 -12.48 -2.71 4.56
N PRO A 450 -12.09 -1.96 5.61
CA PRO A 450 -12.87 -1.89 6.83
C PRO A 450 -14.22 -1.20 6.55
N ARG A 451 -15.25 -1.55 7.33
CA ARG A 451 -16.50 -0.79 7.30
C ARG A 451 -16.26 0.57 7.92
N CYS A 452 -16.59 1.63 7.19
CA CYS A 452 -16.55 2.97 7.74
C CYS A 452 -17.76 3.18 8.62
N GLU A 453 -17.51 3.26 9.92
CA GLU A 453 -18.54 3.61 10.90
C GLU A 453 -18.78 5.12 10.83
N THR A 454 -20.05 5.52 10.70
CA THR A 454 -20.44 6.90 10.91
C THR A 454 -20.34 7.21 12.41
N PRO A 455 -19.81 8.38 12.82
CA PRO A 455 -19.73 8.73 14.24
C PRO A 455 -21.13 8.69 14.88
N GLU A 456 -21.37 7.76 15.79
CA GLU A 456 -22.57 7.77 16.64
C GLU A 456 -22.29 8.64 17.88
N ASN A 457 -23.02 9.77 17.99
CA ASN A 457 -23.02 10.75 19.08
C ASN A 457 -21.72 11.53 19.38
N HIS A 458 -21.90 12.80 19.74
CA HIS A 458 -20.84 13.78 20.01
C HIS A 458 -19.94 13.45 21.23
N CYS A 459 -20.42 12.66 22.20
CA CYS A 459 -19.67 12.29 23.41
C CYS A 459 -19.47 10.78 23.61
N GLN A 460 -19.90 9.93 22.67
CA GLN A 460 -19.59 8.50 22.77
C GLN A 460 -18.15 8.23 22.33
N LYS A 461 -17.57 7.16 22.89
CA LYS A 461 -16.24 6.64 22.52
C LYS A 461 -16.24 6.40 21.01
N SER A 462 -15.58 7.28 20.25
CA SER A 462 -15.66 7.20 18.80
C SER A 462 -15.14 5.85 18.32
N SER A 463 -15.88 5.34 17.33
CA SER A 463 -15.39 4.68 16.13
C SER A 463 -13.93 5.07 15.82
N ASN A 464 -13.15 4.08 15.40
CA ASN A 464 -11.71 4.11 15.07
C ASN A 464 -11.06 5.50 14.94
N LYS A 465 -10.04 5.78 15.75
CA LYS A 465 -9.32 7.07 15.76
C LYS A 465 -8.41 7.21 14.55
N VAL A 466 -8.44 8.39 13.92
CA VAL A 466 -7.37 8.91 13.07
C VAL A 466 -6.75 10.11 13.77
N MET A 467 -5.59 9.92 14.39
CA MET A 467 -4.88 10.98 15.13
C MET A 467 -3.81 11.60 14.26
N CYS A 468 -3.87 12.91 14.04
CA CYS A 468 -2.92 13.64 13.22
C CYS A 468 -2.00 14.45 14.13
N TYR A 469 -0.71 14.11 14.19
CA TYR A 469 0.23 14.87 15.00
C TYR A 469 0.72 16.11 14.27
N TYR A 470 0.82 17.22 15.00
CA TYR A 470 1.34 18.49 14.54
C TYR A 470 2.27 19.12 15.58
N SER A 471 3.35 19.75 15.12
CA SER A 471 4.37 20.38 15.95
C SER A 471 4.36 21.89 15.75
N ALA A 472 4.08 22.63 16.84
CA ALA A 472 4.06 24.10 16.86
C ALA A 472 5.46 24.75 17.03
N GLU A 473 6.50 23.92 17.24
CA GLU A 473 7.86 24.37 17.63
C GLU A 473 8.93 24.22 16.54
N VAL A 474 8.55 23.90 15.30
CA VAL A 474 9.57 23.66 14.25
C VAL A 474 10.27 24.98 13.86
N ASP A 475 11.61 24.94 13.80
CA ASP A 475 12.52 26.02 13.37
C ASP A 475 11.95 26.88 12.23
N SER A 476 11.98 28.19 12.46
CA SER A 476 11.71 29.42 11.65
C SER A 476 10.86 29.41 10.37
N ASP A 477 10.71 28.30 9.65
CA ASP A 477 10.19 28.28 8.27
C ASP A 477 8.87 27.50 8.12
N ALA A 478 8.42 26.78 9.15
CA ALA A 478 7.12 26.09 9.13
C ALA A 478 6.00 27.04 9.58
N VAL A 479 5.49 27.83 8.64
CA VAL A 479 4.25 28.60 8.82
C VAL A 479 3.11 27.60 9.03
N PHE A 480 2.33 27.77 10.10
CA PHE A 480 1.07 27.05 10.28
C PHE A 480 0.19 27.32 9.05
N SER A 481 -0.11 26.28 8.29
CA SER A 481 -0.94 26.40 7.10
C SER A 481 -2.40 26.18 7.48
N SER A 482 -3.27 27.11 7.10
CA SER A 482 -4.73 26.90 7.15
C SER A 482 -5.19 25.77 6.23
N ASP A 483 -4.36 25.33 5.29
CA ASP A 483 -4.70 24.34 4.26
C ASP A 483 -4.42 22.89 4.71
N LEU A 484 -4.30 22.64 6.02
CA LEU A 484 -4.15 21.29 6.54
C LEU A 484 -5.39 20.44 6.17
N PRO A 485 -5.21 19.20 5.66
CA PRO A 485 -6.30 18.31 5.24
C PRO A 485 -7.04 17.65 6.42
N LEU A 486 -7.48 18.46 7.40
CA LEU A 486 -7.95 17.96 8.69
C LEU A 486 -9.31 17.26 8.64
N LYS A 487 -10.06 17.32 7.53
CA LYS A 487 -11.29 16.54 7.34
C LYS A 487 -11.08 15.03 7.44
N ARG A 488 -9.84 14.57 7.23
CA ARG A 488 -9.44 13.16 7.34
C ARG A 488 -9.05 12.75 8.76
N CYS A 489 -8.89 13.72 9.66
CA CYS A 489 -8.52 13.46 11.03
C CYS A 489 -9.79 13.32 11.90
N THR A 490 -9.65 12.67 13.04
CA THR A 490 -10.65 12.70 14.14
C THR A 490 -10.08 13.46 15.34
N HIS A 491 -8.76 13.38 15.52
CA HIS A 491 -8.02 14.02 16.59
C HIS A 491 -6.84 14.78 15.99
N LEU A 492 -6.65 16.02 16.41
CA LEU A 492 -5.46 16.82 16.08
C LEU A 492 -4.58 16.89 17.31
N ALA A 493 -3.48 16.15 17.32
CA ALA A 493 -2.55 16.06 18.43
C ALA A 493 -1.42 17.07 18.27
N VAL A 494 -1.43 18.11 19.09
CA VAL A 494 -0.51 19.24 18.93
C VAL A 494 0.54 19.22 20.04
N ASN A 495 1.81 19.33 19.68
CA ASN A 495 2.92 19.42 20.62
C ASN A 495 3.00 20.82 21.24
N ILE A 496 2.28 21.03 22.32
CA ILE A 496 2.04 22.37 22.89
C ILE A 496 2.41 22.52 24.36
N LEU A 497 2.44 21.41 25.12
CA LEU A 497 2.70 21.44 26.56
C LEU A 497 4.03 20.79 26.88
N TYR A 498 4.82 21.52 27.68
CA TYR A 498 6.18 21.12 27.99
C TYR A 498 6.42 21.14 29.49
N PHE A 499 6.87 20.01 30.02
CA PHE A 499 7.51 19.96 31.31
C PHE A 499 8.90 20.60 31.21
N PHE A 500 9.15 21.57 32.08
CA PHE A 500 10.47 22.17 32.24
C PHE A 500 10.78 22.35 33.72
N LYS A 501 12.08 22.48 34.00
CA LYS A 501 12.61 22.76 35.32
C LYS A 501 12.88 24.25 35.43
N ASP A 502 12.25 24.93 36.38
CA ASP A 502 12.47 26.36 36.58
C ASP A 502 13.83 26.63 37.27
N ARG A 503 14.12 27.92 37.53
CA ARG A 503 15.38 28.33 38.16
C ARG A 503 15.53 27.80 39.61
N ASN A 504 14.43 27.48 40.27
CA ASN A 504 14.41 26.94 41.64
C ASN A 504 14.50 25.41 41.64
N GLY A 505 14.51 24.77 40.46
CA GLY A 505 14.53 23.33 40.32
C GLY A 505 13.15 22.68 40.42
N GLU A 506 12.07 23.47 40.44
CA GLU A 506 10.69 22.99 40.49
C GLU A 506 10.19 22.60 39.11
N LEU A 507 9.30 21.60 39.05
CA LEU A 507 8.63 21.22 37.81
C LEU A 507 7.53 22.22 37.51
N LYS A 508 7.53 22.73 36.28
CA LYS A 508 6.50 23.62 35.75
C LYS A 508 6.05 23.14 34.38
N ILE A 509 4.84 23.53 33.99
CA ILE A 509 4.33 23.29 32.65
C ILE A 509 4.20 24.63 31.91
N HIS A 510 4.62 24.66 30.65
CA HIS A 510 4.60 25.88 29.87
C HIS A 510 4.20 25.60 28.43
N THR A 511 3.39 26.50 27.87
CA THR A 511 3.07 26.60 26.44
C THR A 511 4.04 27.55 25.76
N SER A 512 4.71 27.15 24.68
CA SER A 512 5.62 28.05 23.96
C SER A 512 4.89 29.31 23.43
N TRP A 513 5.62 30.41 23.24
CA TRP A 513 5.02 31.64 22.67
C TRP A 513 4.50 31.41 21.24
N SER A 514 5.20 30.59 20.45
CA SER A 514 4.73 30.17 19.12
C SER A 514 3.41 29.41 19.18
N THR A 515 3.22 28.59 20.22
CA THR A 515 1.96 27.87 20.49
C THR A 515 0.81 28.82 20.78
N MET A 516 1.01 29.83 21.63
CA MET A 516 -0.05 30.81 21.93
C MET A 516 -0.51 31.58 20.69
N ARG A 517 0.38 31.80 19.72
CA ARG A 517 0.07 32.51 18.47
C ARG A 517 -0.88 31.71 17.57
N ILE A 518 -0.71 30.40 17.49
CA ILE A 518 -1.49 29.52 16.60
C ILE A 518 -2.73 28.93 17.27
N LEU A 519 -2.89 29.10 18.59
CA LEU A 519 -3.96 28.46 19.34
C LEU A 519 -5.36 28.89 18.86
N ASN A 520 -5.57 30.18 18.58
CA ASN A 520 -6.85 30.66 18.08
C ASN A 520 -7.20 30.04 16.71
N GLU A 521 -6.19 29.79 15.87
CA GLU A 521 -6.36 29.12 14.58
C GLU A 521 -6.71 27.64 14.79
N LEU A 522 -6.02 26.96 15.72
CA LEU A 522 -6.32 25.57 16.09
C LEU A 522 -7.74 25.39 16.64
N LEU A 523 -8.20 26.32 17.49
CA LEU A 523 -9.57 26.33 18.02
C LEU A 523 -10.59 26.59 16.91
N SER A 524 -10.27 27.47 15.95
CA SER A 524 -11.13 27.71 14.79
C SER A 524 -11.26 26.46 13.91
N LEU A 525 -10.15 25.76 13.67
CA LEU A 525 -10.14 24.51 12.89
C LEU A 525 -10.86 23.37 13.60
N ARG A 526 -10.74 23.28 14.92
CA ARG A 526 -11.51 22.34 15.75
C ARG A 526 -13.01 22.49 15.49
N ILE A 527 -13.52 23.72 15.53
CA ILE A 527 -14.94 24.04 15.27
C ILE A 527 -15.30 23.76 13.80
N GLN A 528 -14.47 24.21 12.86
CA GLN A 528 -14.72 24.08 11.43
C GLN A 528 -14.79 22.62 10.96
N HIS A 529 -13.99 21.74 11.55
CA HIS A 529 -13.85 20.34 11.12
C HIS A 529 -14.44 19.32 12.12
N GLY A 530 -14.96 19.75 13.27
CA GLY A 530 -15.53 18.85 14.28
C GLY A 530 -14.51 17.88 14.88
N LEU A 531 -13.26 18.33 15.05
CA LEU A 531 -12.15 17.51 15.52
C LEU A 531 -11.99 17.58 17.04
N LYS A 532 -11.38 16.55 17.63
CA LYS A 532 -10.88 16.62 19.01
C LYS A 532 -9.48 17.22 19.05
N LEU A 533 -9.27 18.28 19.82
CA LEU A 533 -7.96 18.88 20.01
C LEU A 533 -7.23 18.17 21.16
N VAL A 534 -6.09 17.56 20.88
CA VAL A 534 -5.30 16.80 21.86
C VAL A 534 -4.06 17.59 22.25
N ALA A 535 -3.91 17.87 23.54
CA ALA A 535 -2.72 18.46 24.11
C ALA A 535 -1.65 17.38 24.33
N VAL A 536 -0.62 17.39 23.49
CA VAL A 536 0.55 16.51 23.68
C VAL A 536 1.48 17.15 24.70
N VAL A 537 1.75 16.40 25.76
CA VAL A 537 2.61 16.81 26.88
C VAL A 537 3.93 16.07 26.79
N GLN A 538 5.02 16.82 26.61
CA GLN A 538 6.37 16.26 26.43
C GLN A 538 7.41 16.99 27.28
N LYS A 539 8.65 16.50 27.27
CA LYS A 539 9.77 17.15 27.96
C LYS A 539 10.32 18.31 27.13
N LYS A 540 10.69 19.43 27.76
CA LYS A 540 11.43 20.54 27.11
C LYS A 540 12.95 20.34 27.17
N HIS A 541 13.67 21.13 26.38
CA HIS A 541 15.11 21.33 26.52
C HIS A 541 15.47 21.75 27.96
N GLY A 542 16.46 21.07 28.57
CA GLY A 542 16.87 21.27 29.97
C GLY A 542 16.50 20.13 30.92
N ILE A 543 15.61 19.22 30.51
CA ILE A 543 15.34 17.96 31.24
C ILE A 543 16.04 16.81 30.51
N HIS A 544 16.93 16.12 31.21
CA HIS A 544 17.80 15.11 30.58
C HIS A 544 17.07 13.78 30.34
N SER A 545 16.15 13.38 31.23
CA SER A 545 15.42 12.10 31.11
C SER A 545 13.96 12.19 31.58
N TYR A 546 13.11 11.27 31.10
CA TYR A 546 11.74 11.14 31.60
C TYR A 546 11.67 10.74 33.08
N ASN A 547 12.69 10.01 33.56
CA ASN A 547 12.83 9.69 34.98
C ASN A 547 13.02 10.95 35.85
N GLU A 548 13.65 12.01 35.31
CA GLU A 548 13.74 13.29 36.01
C GLU A 548 12.36 13.96 36.16
N ILE A 549 11.53 13.96 35.11
CA ILE A 549 10.13 14.46 35.19
C ILE A 549 9.37 13.69 36.24
N ILE A 550 9.43 12.36 36.18
CA ILE A 550 8.76 11.47 37.12
C ILE A 550 9.17 11.79 38.56
N ARG A 551 10.47 11.90 38.83
CA ARG A 551 10.99 12.24 40.15
C ARG A 551 10.43 13.58 40.63
N LEU A 552 10.47 14.61 39.77
CA LEU A 552 9.99 15.93 40.13
C LEU A 552 8.47 15.97 40.35
N MET A 553 7.69 15.22 39.55
CA MET A 553 6.24 15.08 39.74
C MET A 553 5.89 14.51 41.12
N THR A 554 6.71 13.61 41.64
CA THR A 554 6.52 13.00 42.97
C THR A 554 7.00 13.88 44.13
N GLN A 555 7.85 14.87 43.86
CA GLN A 555 8.42 15.73 44.90
C GLN A 555 7.54 16.94 45.23
N ASP A 556 6.83 17.47 44.23
CA ASP A 556 5.98 18.64 44.37
C ASP A 556 4.72 18.45 43.52
N GLU A 557 3.54 18.60 44.11
CA GLU A 557 2.26 18.50 43.38
C GLU A 557 1.77 19.86 42.85
N ARG A 558 2.46 20.99 43.08
CA ARG A 558 2.01 22.32 42.63
C ARG A 558 1.87 22.43 41.11
N TRP A 559 2.66 21.68 40.34
CA TRP A 559 2.51 21.62 38.88
C TRP A 559 1.13 21.10 38.46
N PHE A 560 0.47 20.28 39.29
CA PHE A 560 -0.81 19.64 38.97
C PHE A 560 -1.94 20.66 38.84
N ALA A 561 -2.02 21.63 39.75
CA ALA A 561 -3.04 22.68 39.68
C ALA A 561 -2.83 23.57 38.44
N GLU A 562 -1.57 23.87 38.13
CA GLU A 562 -1.21 24.62 36.92
C GLU A 562 -1.54 23.83 35.65
N PHE A 563 -1.29 22.52 35.65
CA PHE A 563 -1.64 21.61 34.58
C PHE A 563 -3.14 21.64 34.27
N VAL A 564 -3.98 21.39 35.28
CA VAL A 564 -5.44 21.36 35.12
C VAL A 564 -5.95 22.72 34.64
N ARG A 565 -5.45 23.82 35.22
CA ARG A 565 -5.80 25.18 34.79
C ARG A 565 -5.48 25.44 33.32
N VAL A 566 -4.35 24.95 32.82
CA VAL A 566 -3.92 25.11 31.43
C VAL A 566 -4.81 24.29 30.48
N ILE A 567 -5.20 23.07 30.87
CA ILE A 567 -6.13 22.25 30.08
C ILE A 567 -7.50 22.92 29.97
N GLU A 568 -8.01 23.48 31.06
CA GLU A 568 -9.28 24.20 31.10
C GLU A 568 -9.24 25.51 30.31
N LEU A 569 -8.19 26.31 30.47
CA LEU A 569 -8.04 27.61 29.81
C LEU A 569 -8.07 27.49 28.28
N PHE A 570 -7.50 26.40 27.77
CA PHE A 570 -7.35 26.17 26.33
C PHE A 570 -8.36 25.17 25.76
N ASP A 571 -9.26 24.65 26.61
CA ASP A 571 -10.42 23.85 26.24
C ASP A 571 -10.07 22.60 25.38
N PHE A 572 -9.03 21.86 25.79
CA PHE A 572 -8.59 20.63 25.10
C PHE A 572 -9.54 19.45 25.33
N ASP A 573 -9.86 18.72 24.26
CA ASP A 573 -10.70 17.52 24.32
C ASP A 573 -9.96 16.30 24.86
N ALA A 574 -8.63 16.29 24.78
CA ALA A 574 -7.81 15.20 25.26
C ALA A 574 -6.42 15.67 25.69
N VAL A 575 -5.79 14.88 26.55
CA VAL A 575 -4.41 15.03 26.99
C VAL A 575 -3.66 13.75 26.67
N GLU A 576 -2.52 13.85 26.00
CA GLU A 576 -1.65 12.69 25.75
C GLU A 576 -0.25 12.90 26.35
N LEU A 577 0.15 11.98 27.23
CA LEU A 577 1.47 12.02 27.87
C LEU A 577 2.52 11.28 27.05
N HIS A 578 3.64 11.93 26.74
CA HIS A 578 4.79 11.35 26.05
C HIS A 578 5.93 11.15 27.06
N PHE A 579 5.89 10.10 27.87
CA PHE A 579 6.86 9.83 28.96
C PHE A 579 7.84 8.69 28.66
N GLY A 580 8.02 8.36 27.39
CA GLY A 580 8.91 7.28 26.96
C GLY A 580 8.29 5.90 27.14
N SER A 581 9.06 4.96 27.71
CA SER A 581 8.62 3.58 27.95
C SER A 581 7.46 3.51 28.96
N ILE A 582 6.53 2.56 28.75
CA ILE A 582 5.43 2.30 29.70
C ILE A 582 5.91 1.66 31.01
N GLU A 583 7.13 1.15 31.08
CA GLU A 583 7.73 0.68 32.34
C GLU A 583 7.99 1.84 33.31
N ASN A 584 8.18 3.05 32.79
CA ASN A 584 8.45 4.24 33.61
C ASN A 584 7.28 4.59 34.55
N ILE A 585 6.06 4.08 34.28
CA ILE A 585 4.87 4.33 35.11
C ILE A 585 4.59 3.22 36.13
N GLN A 586 5.51 2.25 36.32
CA GLN A 586 5.36 1.16 37.31
C GLN A 586 5.35 1.62 38.77
N HIS A 587 5.96 2.78 39.07
CA HIS A 587 6.09 3.24 40.45
C HIS A 587 4.74 3.66 41.04
N GLN A 588 4.37 3.10 42.20
CA GLN A 588 3.06 3.31 42.84
C GLN A 588 2.70 4.78 43.05
N HIS A 589 3.68 5.61 43.38
CA HIS A 589 3.47 7.05 43.56
C HIS A 589 3.06 7.75 42.26
N ILE A 590 3.65 7.36 41.12
CA ILE A 590 3.27 7.88 39.80
C ILE A 590 1.86 7.42 39.45
N LEU A 591 1.53 6.14 39.69
CA LEU A 591 0.20 5.61 39.45
C LEU A 591 -0.86 6.39 40.23
N ASN A 592 -0.59 6.78 41.48
CA ASN A 592 -1.51 7.59 42.27
C ASN A 592 -1.70 8.98 41.67
N ILE A 593 -0.62 9.64 41.25
CA ILE A 593 -0.68 10.95 40.57
C ILE A 593 -1.50 10.85 39.28
N LEU A 594 -1.24 9.84 38.45
CA LEU A 594 -1.97 9.66 37.19
C LEU A 594 -3.45 9.32 37.43
N LYS A 595 -3.76 8.52 38.46
CA LYS A 595 -5.16 8.25 38.87
C LYS A 595 -5.87 9.53 39.31
N LYS A 596 -5.19 10.38 40.08
CA LYS A 596 -5.69 11.71 40.48
C LYS A 596 -5.94 12.58 39.25
N LEU A 597 -4.99 12.60 38.31
CA LEU A 597 -5.12 13.33 37.05
C LEU A 597 -6.33 12.85 36.24
N LYS A 598 -6.48 11.54 36.04
CA LYS A 598 -7.65 10.96 35.35
C LYS A 598 -8.96 11.37 36.03
N SER A 599 -9.01 11.37 37.36
CA SER A 599 -10.21 11.75 38.10
C SER A 599 -10.59 13.21 37.86
N GLU A 600 -9.62 14.13 37.83
CA GLU A 600 -9.87 15.56 37.58
C GLU A 600 -10.27 15.82 36.12
N LEU A 601 -9.56 15.21 35.16
CA LEU A 601 -9.92 15.28 33.73
C LEU A 601 -11.33 14.76 33.44
N LYS A 602 -11.81 13.79 34.23
CA LYS A 602 -13.17 13.26 34.12
C LYS A 602 -14.22 14.17 34.75
N ARG A 603 -13.87 14.94 35.78
CA ARG A 603 -14.79 15.84 36.51
C ARG A 603 -15.03 17.16 35.79
N ASN A 604 -14.05 17.63 35.03
CA ASN A 604 -14.08 18.93 34.35
C ASN A 604 -14.29 18.73 32.85
N PRO A 605 -15.54 18.56 32.38
CA PRO A 605 -15.82 18.52 30.96
C PRO A 605 -15.46 19.85 30.30
N THR A 606 -15.00 19.81 29.05
CA THR A 606 -14.73 21.02 28.26
C THR A 606 -16.00 21.87 28.09
N ALA A 607 -15.84 23.19 28.12
CA ALA A 607 -16.97 24.12 28.09
C ALA A 607 -17.73 24.07 26.75
N SER A 608 -17.03 23.71 25.68
CA SER A 608 -17.55 23.61 24.31
C SER A 608 -18.35 22.34 24.04
N ASN A 609 -17.91 21.19 24.56
CA ASN A 609 -18.42 19.88 24.12
C ASN A 609 -19.14 19.08 25.22
N GLN A 610 -19.06 19.50 26.49
CA GLN A 610 -19.64 18.80 27.64
C GLN A 610 -19.21 17.32 27.79
N CYS A 611 -18.18 16.89 27.06
CA CYS A 611 -17.63 15.54 27.15
C CYS A 611 -16.44 15.51 28.13
N PRO A 612 -16.19 14.38 28.83
CA PRO A 612 -14.98 14.19 29.61
C PRO A 612 -13.72 14.30 28.75
N VAL A 613 -12.65 14.90 29.28
CA VAL A 613 -11.36 14.99 28.60
C VAL A 613 -10.74 13.59 28.49
N GLU A 614 -10.39 13.16 27.28
CA GLU A 614 -9.74 11.85 27.08
C GLU A 614 -8.30 11.87 27.60
N PHE A 615 -7.86 10.76 28.19
CA PHE A 615 -6.51 10.63 28.71
C PHE A 615 -5.71 9.54 27.97
N GLY A 616 -4.75 9.97 27.15
CA GLY A 616 -3.90 9.12 26.33
C GLY A 616 -2.46 9.00 26.84
N PHE A 617 -1.78 7.97 26.38
CA PHE A 617 -0.35 7.77 26.60
C PHE A 617 0.34 7.37 25.30
N ALA A 618 1.42 8.05 24.91
CA ALA A 618 2.24 7.63 23.79
C ALA A 618 3.44 6.81 24.30
N ALA A 619 3.41 5.51 24.01
CA ALA A 619 4.41 4.56 24.45
C ALA A 619 5.53 4.43 23.40
N GLU A 620 6.76 4.72 23.83
CA GLU A 620 7.97 4.35 23.09
C GLU A 620 8.23 2.85 23.23
N MET A 621 8.78 2.24 22.17
CA MET A 621 8.76 0.79 22.02
C MET A 621 10.10 0.15 22.36
N TYR A 622 10.10 -0.59 23.46
CA TYR A 622 11.21 -1.41 23.94
C TYR A 622 10.71 -2.83 24.22
N PRO A 623 11.56 -3.85 24.15
CA PRO A 623 11.22 -5.16 24.69
C PRO A 623 10.92 -4.99 26.19
N MET A 624 9.68 -5.31 26.59
CA MET A 624 9.18 -5.07 27.94
C MET A 624 8.56 -6.34 28.51
N ASN A 625 8.81 -6.60 29.80
CA ASN A 625 8.12 -7.64 30.55
C ASN A 625 7.51 -7.00 31.79
N LEU A 626 6.23 -6.67 31.71
CA LEU A 626 5.54 -5.99 32.80
C LEU A 626 5.26 -6.95 33.97
N GLY A 627 5.29 -8.27 33.74
CA GLY A 627 5.30 -9.34 34.76
C GLY A 627 4.09 -9.40 35.71
N ASN A 628 3.25 -8.37 35.74
CA ASN A 628 2.20 -8.15 36.72
C ASN A 628 0.90 -7.78 36.00
N LYS A 629 -0.05 -8.74 35.94
CA LYS A 629 -1.36 -8.53 35.32
C LYS A 629 -2.17 -7.39 35.95
N ILE A 630 -2.08 -7.22 37.28
CA ILE A 630 -2.79 -6.15 38.01
C ILE A 630 -2.25 -4.78 37.58
N PHE A 631 -0.94 -4.68 37.33
CA PHE A 631 -0.34 -3.45 36.81
C PHE A 631 -0.87 -3.16 35.40
N VAL A 632 -0.88 -4.14 34.50
CA VAL A 632 -1.42 -3.97 33.14
C VAL A 632 -2.89 -3.55 33.17
N GLU A 633 -3.70 -4.18 34.02
CA GLU A 633 -5.10 -3.82 34.27
C GLU A 633 -5.26 -2.39 34.77
N THR A 634 -4.37 -1.96 35.67
CA THR A 634 -4.34 -0.59 36.18
C THR A 634 -4.00 0.40 35.06
N ILE A 635 -3.00 0.09 34.23
CA ILE A 635 -2.55 0.97 33.15
C ILE A 635 -3.61 1.11 32.05
N TYR A 636 -4.14 0.01 31.52
CA TYR A 636 -5.18 0.16 30.51
C TYR A 636 -6.46 0.72 31.13
N GLY A 637 -6.73 0.51 32.43
CA GLY A 637 -7.82 1.17 33.15
C GLY A 637 -7.62 2.69 33.27
N LEU A 638 -6.37 3.14 33.33
CA LEU A 638 -5.97 4.53 33.49
C LEU A 638 -6.11 5.35 32.19
N PHE A 639 -5.74 4.80 31.05
CA PHE A 639 -5.78 5.52 29.76
C PHE A 639 -6.98 5.12 28.90
N ASP A 640 -7.54 6.08 28.16
CA ASP A 640 -8.60 5.86 27.18
C ASP A 640 -8.03 5.23 25.90
N TYR A 641 -6.79 5.59 25.55
CA TYR A 641 -6.02 4.98 24.46
C TYR A 641 -4.50 5.01 24.75
N ILE A 642 -3.76 4.10 24.10
CA ILE A 642 -2.30 4.04 24.15
C ILE A 642 -1.78 4.08 22.71
N THR A 643 -1.04 5.13 22.36
CA THR A 643 -0.43 5.30 21.04
C THR A 643 0.93 4.60 21.00
N LEU A 644 1.11 3.65 20.09
CA LEU A 644 2.31 2.85 19.94
C LEU A 644 3.27 3.52 18.95
N LEU A 645 4.36 4.11 19.45
CA LEU A 645 5.39 4.79 18.66
C LEU A 645 6.47 3.80 18.20
N SER A 646 6.11 2.84 17.33
CA SER A 646 6.98 1.73 16.89
C SER A 646 8.33 2.15 16.31
N PHE A 647 8.42 3.37 15.75
CA PHE A 647 9.66 3.96 15.21
C PHE A 647 10.57 4.60 16.27
N LYS A 648 10.13 4.75 17.53
CA LYS A 648 10.96 5.21 18.65
C LYS A 648 11.39 4.01 19.51
N SER A 649 12.47 3.35 19.08
CA SER A 649 13.08 2.18 19.72
C SER A 649 14.60 2.39 19.90
N ASN A 650 15.23 1.64 20.81
CA ASN A 650 16.68 1.71 21.12
C ASN A 650 17.60 1.59 19.89
N ARG A 651 17.11 1.07 18.76
CA ARG A 651 17.90 0.90 17.53
C ARG A 651 17.56 1.89 16.42
N GLY A 652 16.69 2.87 16.66
CA GLY A 652 16.35 3.94 15.70
C GLY A 652 15.72 3.48 14.38
N LEU A 653 15.48 2.19 14.18
CA LEU A 653 15.07 1.65 12.88
C LEU A 653 13.56 1.57 12.69
N GLY A 654 12.73 1.45 13.73
CA GLY A 654 11.30 1.11 13.56
C GLY A 654 11.03 -0.22 12.81
N ILE A 655 12.09 -0.85 12.30
CA ILE A 655 12.17 -2.12 11.61
C ILE A 655 12.91 -3.04 12.58
N ALA A 656 12.27 -3.35 13.70
CA ALA A 656 12.73 -4.44 14.52
C ALA A 656 12.36 -5.73 13.78
N GLU A 657 13.29 -6.29 13.02
CA GLU A 657 13.27 -7.75 12.85
C GLU A 657 13.41 -8.33 14.25
N THR A 658 12.32 -8.92 14.75
CA THR A 658 12.48 -10.00 15.73
C THR A 658 12.51 -11.30 14.95
N ASN A 659 13.13 -12.35 15.49
CA ASN A 659 13.15 -13.69 14.89
C ASN A 659 11.74 -14.33 14.73
N ARG A 660 10.64 -13.59 14.95
CA ARG A 660 9.27 -14.10 15.06
C ARG A 660 8.22 -13.45 14.15
N GLY A 661 8.43 -12.28 13.53
CA GLY A 661 7.36 -11.62 12.73
C GLY A 661 7.69 -10.24 12.11
N ILE A 662 6.66 -9.53 11.62
CA ILE A 662 6.79 -8.12 11.17
C ILE A 662 6.94 -7.23 12.41
N ALA A 663 7.82 -6.21 12.36
CA ALA A 663 8.02 -5.25 13.46
C ALA A 663 6.71 -4.69 14.08
N ILE A 664 5.69 -4.41 13.27
CA ILE A 664 4.38 -3.91 13.74
C ILE A 664 3.51 -5.03 14.33
N GLU A 665 3.54 -6.23 13.75
CA GLU A 665 2.81 -7.39 14.28
C GLU A 665 3.36 -7.80 15.64
N ASP A 666 4.69 -7.88 15.75
CA ASP A 666 5.40 -8.19 16.98
C ASP A 666 5.14 -7.12 18.04
N THR A 667 5.12 -5.85 17.63
CA THR A 667 4.77 -4.70 18.48
C THR A 667 3.40 -4.84 19.13
N ILE A 668 2.37 -5.15 18.33
CA ILE A 668 0.99 -5.29 18.84
C ILE A 668 0.86 -6.57 19.67
N SER A 669 1.44 -7.68 19.19
CA SER A 669 1.40 -8.97 19.90
C SER A 669 2.12 -8.88 21.25
N MET A 670 3.21 -8.12 21.34
CA MET A 670 3.89 -7.88 22.62
C MET A 670 2.97 -7.21 23.65
N PHE A 671 2.15 -6.23 23.25
CA PHE A 671 1.19 -5.59 24.17
C PHE A 671 0.02 -6.53 24.49
N GLU A 672 -0.48 -7.26 23.50
CA GLU A 672 -1.55 -8.24 23.69
C GLU A 672 -1.14 -9.37 24.65
N ASP A 673 0.07 -9.91 24.50
CA ASP A 673 0.66 -10.95 25.36
C ASP A 673 0.80 -10.50 26.82
N GLN A 674 1.02 -9.20 27.05
CA GLN A 674 1.03 -8.61 28.40
C GLN A 674 -0.39 -8.42 28.97
N GLY A 675 -1.43 -8.50 28.14
CA GLY A 675 -2.85 -8.38 28.54
C GLY A 675 -3.51 -7.05 28.18
N PHE A 676 -2.89 -6.22 27.32
CA PHE A 676 -3.54 -4.99 26.87
C PHE A 676 -4.67 -5.28 25.87
N PRO A 677 -5.85 -4.64 26.02
CA PRO A 677 -6.92 -4.79 25.05
C PRO A 677 -6.59 -4.06 23.74
N VAL A 678 -6.53 -4.81 22.63
CA VAL A 678 -6.17 -4.30 21.29
C VAL A 678 -6.97 -3.06 20.88
N ARG A 679 -8.27 -3.01 21.19
CA ARG A 679 -9.16 -1.86 20.94
C ARG A 679 -8.75 -0.53 21.61
N LYS A 680 -7.80 -0.56 22.55
CA LYS A 680 -7.23 0.65 23.18
C LYS A 680 -5.91 1.08 22.56
N LEU A 681 -5.31 0.25 21.73
CA LEU A 681 -4.02 0.53 21.09
C LEU A 681 -4.26 1.34 19.82
N VAL A 682 -3.49 2.42 19.64
CA VAL A 682 -3.47 3.24 18.43
C VAL A 682 -2.11 3.05 17.77
N LEU A 683 -2.07 2.64 16.51
CA LEU A 683 -0.81 2.41 15.80
C LEU A 683 -0.27 3.71 15.21
N ALA A 684 0.90 4.17 15.66
CA ALA A 684 1.55 5.33 15.05
C ALA A 684 2.33 4.95 13.78
N LEU A 685 2.11 5.72 12.72
CA LEU A 685 2.70 5.60 11.40
C LEU A 685 3.63 6.79 11.17
N PRO A 686 4.91 6.57 10.86
CA PRO A 686 5.86 7.65 10.63
C PRO A 686 5.60 8.31 9.26
N SER A 687 5.69 9.64 9.19
CA SER A 687 5.63 10.40 7.93
C SER A 687 6.99 10.98 7.52
N PHE A 688 8.07 10.31 7.93
CA PHE A 688 9.44 10.72 7.70
C PHE A 688 10.30 9.52 7.31
N GLY A 689 11.47 9.76 6.72
CA GLY A 689 12.45 8.73 6.44
C GLY A 689 13.67 8.80 7.34
N ILE A 690 14.39 7.70 7.44
CA ILE A 690 15.61 7.54 8.22
C ILE A 690 16.74 7.08 7.30
N GLN A 691 17.89 7.74 7.38
CA GLN A 691 19.10 7.38 6.66
C GLN A 691 20.07 6.58 7.54
N PHE A 692 20.65 5.56 6.93
CA PHE A 692 21.82 4.82 7.42
C PHE A 692 22.94 4.87 6.38
N ASN A 693 24.18 4.94 6.85
CA ASN A 693 25.35 4.88 5.99
C ASN A 693 25.86 3.45 5.85
N LEU A 694 26.13 3.04 4.62
CA LEU A 694 26.87 1.82 4.28
C LEU A 694 28.28 2.26 3.86
N GLY A 695 29.32 1.88 4.59
CA GLY A 695 30.69 2.25 4.20
C GLY A 695 31.02 1.77 2.77
N CYS A 696 31.55 2.64 1.90
CA CYS A 696 31.95 2.27 0.54
C CYS A 696 32.97 1.12 0.57
N GLY A 697 32.61 -0.05 0.02
CA GLY A 697 33.49 -1.23 -0.07
C GLY A 697 32.90 -2.53 0.46
N SER A 698 31.70 -2.54 1.03
CA SER A 698 31.00 -3.77 1.40
C SER A 698 30.52 -4.52 0.16
N ASN A 699 30.97 -5.77 -0.03
CA ASN A 699 30.45 -6.71 -1.04
C ASN A 699 29.01 -7.21 -0.73
N VAL A 700 28.29 -6.56 0.17
CA VAL A 700 26.98 -7.01 0.68
C VAL A 700 25.88 -6.34 -0.13
N SER A 701 25.00 -7.13 -0.74
CA SER A 701 23.84 -6.59 -1.47
C SER A 701 22.83 -5.97 -0.51
N VAL A 702 21.98 -5.05 -0.98
CA VAL A 702 20.93 -4.48 -0.12
C VAL A 702 19.93 -5.55 0.29
N GLU A 703 19.69 -6.53 -0.56
CA GLU A 703 18.89 -7.71 -0.28
C GLU A 703 19.46 -8.55 0.88
N ASP A 704 20.79 -8.68 0.98
CA ASP A 704 21.47 -9.34 2.11
C ASP A 704 21.33 -8.51 3.39
N VAL A 705 21.53 -7.19 3.30
CA VAL A 705 21.34 -6.26 4.44
C VAL A 705 19.92 -6.34 4.96
N LEU A 706 18.92 -6.40 4.09
CA LEU A 706 17.51 -6.53 4.50
C LEU A 706 17.17 -7.92 5.02
N SER A 707 17.72 -8.98 4.43
CA SER A 707 17.37 -10.35 4.84
C SER A 707 17.93 -10.72 6.21
N ASN A 708 19.03 -10.06 6.59
CA ASN A 708 19.73 -10.18 7.86
C ASN A 708 19.83 -8.81 8.55
N LEU A 709 18.74 -8.03 8.54
CA LEU A 709 18.75 -6.66 9.06
C LEU A 709 19.09 -6.67 10.55
N SER A 710 18.64 -7.66 11.29
CA SER A 710 19.01 -7.87 12.70
C SER A 710 20.53 -7.98 12.92
N ASP A 711 21.24 -8.71 12.07
CA ASP A 711 22.70 -8.92 12.14
C ASP A 711 23.48 -7.70 11.61
N HIS A 712 22.91 -6.99 10.63
CA HIS A 712 23.53 -5.82 10.00
C HIS A 712 23.21 -4.50 10.71
N ALA A 713 22.12 -4.44 11.49
CA ALA A 713 21.67 -3.23 12.18
C ALA A 713 22.70 -2.68 13.15
N GLN A 714 23.60 -3.51 13.69
CA GLN A 714 24.70 -3.07 14.55
C GLN A 714 25.80 -2.31 13.79
N TYR A 715 25.87 -2.48 12.47
CA TYR A 715 26.82 -1.79 11.58
C TYR A 715 26.19 -0.61 10.84
N LEU A 716 24.86 -0.45 10.93
CA LEU A 716 24.14 0.68 10.36
C LEU A 716 24.22 1.87 11.33
N GLU A 717 25.07 2.84 11.03
CA GLU A 717 25.13 4.09 11.79
C GLU A 717 23.95 4.99 11.38
N TYR A 718 23.06 5.28 12.34
CA TYR A 718 22.02 6.29 12.16
C TYR A 718 22.68 7.63 11.82
N ASP A 719 22.36 8.17 10.66
CA ASP A 719 22.88 9.46 10.22
C ASP A 719 21.86 10.55 10.54
N ARG A 720 20.68 10.46 9.90
CA ARG A 720 19.75 11.60 9.85
C ARG A 720 18.31 11.19 9.55
N LYS A 721 17.37 11.96 10.13
CA LYS A 721 15.94 11.95 9.78
C LYS A 721 15.64 12.96 8.66
N TYR A 722 14.85 12.55 7.68
CA TYR A 722 14.39 13.36 6.54
C TYR A 722 12.88 13.55 6.57
N ARG A 723 12.44 14.79 6.30
CA ARG A 723 11.04 15.05 5.91
C ARG A 723 10.80 14.47 4.52
N MET A 724 9.55 14.15 4.21
CA MET A 724 9.21 13.47 2.96
C MET A 724 9.66 14.25 1.73
N ASN A 725 9.52 15.59 1.72
CA ASN A 725 9.93 16.42 0.59
C ASN A 725 11.44 16.36 0.34
N ASP A 726 12.24 16.39 1.41
CA ASP A 726 13.70 16.35 1.32
C ASP A 726 14.19 14.95 0.95
N LEU A 727 13.52 13.92 1.48
CA LEU A 727 13.75 12.52 1.11
C LEU A 727 13.51 12.31 -0.38
N CYS A 728 12.35 12.72 -0.87
CA CYS A 728 11.95 12.64 -2.28
C CYS A 728 12.98 13.29 -3.20
N ARG A 729 13.35 14.55 -2.90
CA ARG A 729 14.37 15.26 -3.66
C ARG A 729 15.72 14.54 -3.63
N LYS A 730 16.08 13.92 -2.50
CA LYS A 730 17.34 13.17 -2.38
C LYS A 730 17.32 11.90 -3.23
N VAL A 731 16.27 11.10 -3.11
CA VAL A 731 16.07 9.86 -3.88
C VAL A 731 16.17 10.13 -5.38
N ILE A 732 15.43 11.13 -5.87
CA ILE A 732 15.45 11.54 -7.28
C ILE A 732 16.84 12.04 -7.70
N ARG A 733 17.42 12.98 -6.95
CA ARG A 733 18.70 13.62 -7.29
C ARG A 733 19.86 12.63 -7.31
N LYS A 734 19.85 11.61 -6.46
CA LYS A 734 20.90 10.61 -6.35
C LYS A 734 20.63 9.34 -7.16
N GLU A 735 19.53 9.29 -7.91
CA GLU A 735 19.12 8.12 -8.69
C GLU A 735 19.12 6.84 -7.83
N MET A 736 18.61 6.95 -6.61
CA MET A 736 18.59 5.83 -5.68
C MET A 736 17.67 4.73 -6.22
N LYS A 737 18.08 3.48 -6.07
CA LYS A 737 17.21 2.34 -6.39
C LYS A 737 16.18 2.18 -5.30
N GLU A 738 14.92 1.94 -5.68
CA GLU A 738 13.80 1.90 -4.74
C GLU A 738 13.00 0.61 -4.87
N PHE A 739 12.52 0.10 -3.73
CA PHE A 739 11.57 -1.01 -3.70
C PHE A 739 10.77 -1.03 -2.38
N ILE A 740 9.64 -1.74 -2.38
CA ILE A 740 8.93 -2.07 -1.14
C ILE A 740 9.48 -3.38 -0.59
N SER A 741 9.92 -3.36 0.67
CA SER A 741 10.15 -4.60 1.39
C SER A 741 8.81 -5.17 1.86
N TYR A 742 8.36 -6.24 1.20
CA TYR A 742 7.17 -6.97 1.63
C TYR A 742 7.36 -7.71 2.95
N ARG A 743 8.60 -7.88 3.43
CA ARG A 743 8.88 -8.45 4.75
C ARG A 743 8.70 -7.41 5.85
N HIS A 744 9.24 -6.20 5.64
CA HIS A 744 9.27 -5.12 6.63
C HIS A 744 8.08 -4.15 6.55
N MET A 745 7.28 -4.22 5.49
CA MET A 745 6.18 -3.29 5.22
C MET A 745 6.66 -1.84 5.23
N GLY A 746 7.76 -1.56 4.54
CA GLY A 746 8.35 -0.25 4.41
C GLY A 746 9.03 -0.10 3.04
N ALA A 747 9.18 1.13 2.59
CA ALA A 747 9.93 1.44 1.40
C ALA A 747 11.41 1.62 1.73
N VAL A 748 12.25 1.15 0.80
CA VAL A 748 13.70 1.23 0.90
C VAL A 748 14.21 1.91 -0.35
N ALA A 749 14.99 2.97 -0.18
CA ALA A 749 15.77 3.58 -1.26
C ALA A 749 17.24 3.45 -0.93
N TYR A 750 18.07 3.06 -1.90
CA TYR A 750 19.49 2.84 -1.64
C TYR A 750 20.40 3.31 -2.77
N SER A 751 21.64 3.63 -2.41
CA SER A 751 22.75 3.86 -3.34
C SER A 751 24.03 3.24 -2.74
N CYS A 752 25.17 3.38 -3.42
CA CYS A 752 26.41 2.68 -3.05
C CYS A 752 26.85 2.85 -1.58
N ASN A 753 26.49 3.93 -0.90
CA ASN A 753 26.95 4.22 0.46
C ASN A 753 25.86 4.61 1.46
N GLU A 754 24.59 4.50 1.09
CA GLU A 754 23.50 4.92 1.96
C GLU A 754 22.22 4.15 1.66
N ILE A 755 21.48 3.84 2.72
CA ILE A 755 20.13 3.29 2.69
C ILE A 755 19.19 4.27 3.39
N LEU A 756 18.04 4.50 2.78
CA LEU A 756 16.91 5.23 3.33
C LEU A 756 15.77 4.25 3.58
N PHE A 757 15.22 4.29 4.79
CA PHE A 757 13.97 3.62 5.13
C PHE A 757 12.88 4.64 5.32
N TYR A 758 11.74 4.45 4.67
CA TYR A 758 10.64 5.40 4.72
C TYR A 758 9.30 4.74 4.39
N GLU A 759 8.22 5.53 4.45
CA GLU A 759 6.87 5.07 4.11
C GLU A 759 6.43 5.58 2.74
N ARG A 760 5.66 4.77 2.03
CA ARG A 760 4.94 5.16 0.82
C ARG A 760 3.43 5.06 1.06
N PRO A 761 2.60 5.68 0.20
CA PRO A 761 1.15 5.53 0.27
C PRO A 761 0.71 4.06 0.35
N GLU A 762 1.36 3.17 -0.40
CA GLU A 762 1.04 1.73 -0.36
C GLU A 762 1.30 1.11 1.03
N THR A 763 2.45 1.40 1.65
CA THR A 763 2.83 0.82 2.95
C THR A 763 1.96 1.37 4.07
N ILE A 764 1.62 2.65 4.03
CA ILE A 764 0.69 3.29 4.97
C ILE A 764 -0.71 2.68 4.84
N ARG A 765 -1.21 2.51 3.62
CA ARG A 765 -2.53 1.90 3.38
C ARG A 765 -2.59 0.49 3.96
N TYR A 766 -1.55 -0.31 3.74
CA TYR A 766 -1.46 -1.65 4.33
C TYR A 766 -1.53 -1.59 5.87
N LYS A 767 -0.74 -0.73 6.50
CA LYS A 767 -0.69 -0.59 7.97
C LYS A 767 -2.00 -0.10 8.56
N ALA A 768 -2.69 0.82 7.87
CA ALA A 768 -4.02 1.30 8.27
C ALA A 768 -5.06 0.17 8.23
N ARG A 769 -5.11 -0.60 7.13
CA ARG A 769 -5.96 -1.78 7.03
C ARG A 769 -5.62 -2.85 8.05
N PHE A 770 -4.32 -3.01 8.34
CA PHE A 770 -3.84 -3.96 9.33
C PHE A 770 -4.32 -3.58 10.73
N ALA A 771 -4.21 -2.30 11.11
CA ALA A 771 -4.73 -1.80 12.37
C ALA A 771 -6.25 -2.04 12.47
N ALA A 772 -7.00 -1.73 11.42
CA ALA A 772 -8.45 -1.94 11.38
C ALA A 772 -8.83 -3.43 11.46
N ALA A 773 -8.16 -4.30 10.69
CA ALA A 773 -8.42 -5.75 10.66
C ALA A 773 -8.08 -6.44 12.00
N ARG A 774 -7.10 -5.92 12.74
CA ARG A 774 -6.76 -6.36 14.10
C ARG A 774 -7.69 -5.76 15.16
N GLY A 775 -8.58 -4.83 14.81
CA GLY A 775 -9.49 -4.19 15.76
C GLY A 775 -8.79 -3.23 16.73
N LEU A 776 -7.74 -2.55 16.27
CA LEU A 776 -7.09 -1.49 17.03
C LEU A 776 -8.05 -0.31 17.26
N GLY A 777 -7.78 0.49 18.30
CA GLY A 777 -8.54 1.69 18.60
C GLY A 777 -8.36 2.82 17.56
N GLY A 778 -7.41 2.68 16.64
CA GLY A 778 -7.17 3.61 15.54
C GLY A 778 -5.73 3.61 15.04
N ILE A 779 -5.41 4.63 14.25
CA ILE A 779 -4.07 4.95 13.76
C ILE A 779 -3.70 6.40 14.10
N ALA A 780 -2.40 6.66 14.14
CA ALA A 780 -1.82 7.98 14.37
C ALA A 780 -0.79 8.30 13.30
N LEU A 781 -0.88 9.44 12.61
CA LEU A 781 0.13 9.87 11.65
C LEU A 781 1.12 10.85 12.31
N TYR A 782 2.40 10.49 12.34
CA TYR A 782 3.45 11.18 13.09
C TYR A 782 4.58 11.67 12.16
N ARG A 783 4.60 12.94 11.73
CA ARG A 783 3.71 14.08 11.99
C ARG A 783 3.44 14.87 10.70
N LEU A 784 2.34 15.60 10.60
CA LEU A 784 1.95 16.34 9.38
C LEU A 784 3.04 17.32 8.88
N ASN A 785 3.82 17.91 9.79
CA ASN A 785 4.93 18.80 9.42
C ASN A 785 6.03 18.11 8.58
N ASP A 786 6.20 16.80 8.77
CA ASP A 786 7.23 16.01 8.07
C ASP A 786 6.72 15.53 6.69
N GLU A 787 5.42 15.62 6.42
CA GLU A 787 4.75 15.17 5.20
C GLU A 787 4.44 16.30 4.19
N ASN A 788 4.56 17.55 4.63
CA ASN A 788 3.96 18.79 4.09
C ASN A 788 3.90 18.96 2.55
N ASP A 789 4.70 18.25 1.75
CA ASP A 789 4.44 18.18 0.31
C ASP A 789 5.02 16.93 -0.39
N CYS A 790 4.30 15.79 -0.34
CA CYS A 790 4.64 14.65 -1.20
C CYS A 790 4.56 14.98 -2.71
N SER A 791 4.23 16.22 -3.14
CA SER A 791 4.15 16.61 -4.56
C SER A 791 5.41 16.28 -5.35
N SER A 792 6.58 16.36 -4.72
CA SER A 792 7.86 16.06 -5.37
C SER A 792 8.00 14.57 -5.75
N CYS A 793 7.24 13.66 -5.10
CA CYS A 793 7.25 12.22 -5.36
C CYS A 793 5.91 11.65 -5.86
N SER A 794 4.78 12.32 -5.64
CA SER A 794 3.44 11.77 -5.91
C SER A 794 2.48 12.77 -6.55
N GLY A 795 2.85 14.05 -6.63
CA GLY A 795 1.99 15.11 -7.18
C GLY A 795 0.81 15.47 -6.27
N ILE A 796 0.68 14.80 -5.12
CA ILE A 796 -0.37 15.01 -4.11
C ILE A 796 0.27 15.53 -2.83
N SER A 797 -0.28 16.60 -2.24
CA SER A 797 0.11 17.02 -0.90
C SER A 797 -0.57 16.12 0.15
N TYR A 798 0.15 15.77 1.22
CA TYR A 798 -0.34 14.86 2.28
C TYR A 798 -0.74 13.45 1.77
N CYS A 799 0.07 12.89 0.89
CA CYS A 799 -0.17 11.59 0.27
C CYS A 799 -0.26 10.41 1.25
N LEU A 800 0.44 10.47 2.39
CA LEU A 800 0.46 9.42 3.40
C LEU A 800 -0.80 9.50 4.25
N LEU A 801 -1.24 10.69 4.65
CA LEU A 801 -2.55 10.87 5.28
C LEU A 801 -3.66 10.40 4.35
N ASP A 802 -3.56 10.76 3.07
CA ASP A 802 -4.53 10.34 2.07
C ASP A 802 -4.64 8.82 1.97
N ALA A 803 -3.50 8.11 1.99
CA ALA A 803 -3.45 6.65 2.04
C ALA A 803 -3.95 6.06 3.36
N ALA A 804 -3.63 6.70 4.49
CA ALA A 804 -4.03 6.25 5.82
C ALA A 804 -5.56 6.25 5.98
N THR A 805 -6.23 7.17 5.28
CA THR A 805 -7.69 7.34 5.31
C THR A 805 -8.36 7.06 3.97
N ALA A 806 -7.70 6.33 3.07
CA ALA A 806 -8.22 6.09 1.71
C ALA A 806 -9.46 5.18 1.72
N ASP A 807 -9.56 4.35 2.76
CA ASP A 807 -10.55 3.30 2.88
C ASP A 807 -11.67 3.62 3.87
N CYS A 808 -11.44 4.64 4.73
CA CYS A 808 -12.32 5.37 5.65
C CYS A 808 -11.61 6.67 6.06
#